data_AF-A0A939VXA6-F1
#
_entry.id   AF-A0A939VXA6-F1
#
_cell.length_a   1.000
_cell.length_b   1.000
_cell.length_c   1.000
_cell.angle_alpha   90.00
_cell.angle_beta   90.00
_cell.angle_gamma   90.00
#
_symmetry.space_group_name_H-M   'P 1'
#
loop_
_entity.id
_entity.type
_entity.pdbx_description
1 polymer ?
#
loop_
_entity_poly.entity_id
_entity_poly.type
_entity_poly.pdbx_seq_one_letter_code
_entity_poly.pdbx_strand_id
1 'polypeptide(L)'
;MEFQVHHACKSKKLEYEYSVKDENGKKILSVSRRPLEEKFTLPGQPCGYYVVEADFYADGKKARSQQSAFAVVRKFEKRDPFFQMGHGVHPDFYEGFKRIGVGAISLKYTFMLPHLTPEQLWKIAYGYSKRFLEGNDFELSAVLPSSGNSRDRLHQSPQKLAEGWPYVSEKYLEQREKFIDLILQNTKGKIKTWTFQTEINSMATMKHKYVGNWSEAMANFVILSRMGSRQIRKSDPTAKIRLGGNNVQARLRDIEPIVLGDLVNEFDQYIIDAYTGNWDLSKGQPTVPEGSLMSFYLEASRLAKSLGKSPIIGNEESGLAIPYGTPFDRGLAIVQAELTARQLIITKAGPVSHYELHMPGNIPAPKAKELKDTAPAMCTIWKPVWDGKKAYQVPLPGGAAYATAAAQLKFARKAAYFSVDQNYCAIFVKPDKSTLLVLWRLKNEQPFTFDFPTEVHAVNMYGRETVIPAGTRTLKLETAPIYLTLQVPADQLEKSIKNAMLRQTPTFRFAGYYTSSDAAKIFIRNLDEETKQVNVSGRNLSILPGKVVSMDIKKPDGQVRFQSQDGKQYEIKLSSGNFQQVARLNQKPVFDGSGKWLTGLKKGTLSYPDNIAPSSALQKELCYFKTSFNPDGHSVSADYWIAGDKDNFYLAVKVDDPVHLQRQDYNVWMDDSVQFIFSFGDPVPAELIYPDSVPDPELNFGAALSHKGPVIVQFRGKDKGKKKFPVNVTRKNNYTFYEICIPYKALGGKPNRFGFVVFDNNYPAKRFAPYWLEYSPGVAGGADASKLKQLQYQ
;
A
#
# COMPACT_ATOMS: atom_id res chain seq x y z
N MET A 1 -11.05 -30.77 -18.00
CA MET A 1 -10.15 -29.67 -18.42
C MET A 1 -9.10 -30.25 -19.34
N GLU A 2 -8.79 -29.57 -20.44
CA GLU A 2 -7.82 -30.01 -21.45
C GLU A 2 -6.59 -29.09 -21.36
N PHE A 3 -5.38 -29.66 -21.25
CA PHE A 3 -4.10 -28.94 -21.20
C PHE A 3 -3.36 -29.09 -22.53
N GLN A 4 -2.59 -28.11 -22.97
CA GLN A 4 -1.83 -28.17 -24.23
C GLN A 4 -0.32 -27.94 -24.00
N VAL A 5 0.54 -28.76 -24.63
CA VAL A 5 2.01 -28.63 -24.59
C VAL A 5 2.54 -28.17 -25.95
N HIS A 6 3.47 -27.19 -25.98
CA HIS A 6 4.04 -26.64 -27.22
C HIS A 6 5.53 -27.00 -27.39
N HIS A 7 5.93 -27.45 -28.59
CA HIS A 7 7.30 -27.93 -28.88
C HIS A 7 8.01 -27.23 -30.04
N ALA A 8 9.35 -27.20 -29.95
CA ALA A 8 10.28 -26.74 -30.97
C ALA A 8 11.41 -27.74 -31.34
N CYS A 9 11.40 -28.98 -30.85
CA CYS A 9 12.52 -29.91 -31.07
C CYS A 9 12.07 -31.26 -31.66
N LYS A 10 12.52 -31.58 -32.88
CA LYS A 10 12.07 -32.74 -33.67
C LYS A 10 12.86 -34.04 -33.46
N SER A 11 13.90 -34.08 -32.62
CA SER A 11 14.86 -35.21 -32.59
C SER A 11 15.08 -35.91 -31.25
N LYS A 12 14.25 -35.68 -30.21
CA LYS A 12 14.45 -36.29 -28.87
C LYS A 12 13.22 -37.03 -28.38
N LYS A 13 13.42 -38.13 -27.63
CA LYS A 13 12.32 -38.79 -26.91
C LYS A 13 11.96 -37.90 -25.72
N LEU A 14 10.85 -37.18 -25.83
CA LEU A 14 10.35 -36.31 -24.78
C LEU A 14 9.34 -37.05 -23.93
N GLU A 15 9.57 -37.03 -22.63
CA GLU A 15 8.70 -37.63 -21.62
C GLU A 15 8.37 -36.56 -20.58
N TYR A 16 7.29 -36.77 -19.84
CA TYR A 16 6.93 -35.91 -18.73
C TYR A 16 6.31 -36.72 -17.60
N GLU A 17 6.45 -36.18 -16.40
CA GLU A 17 5.67 -36.56 -15.24
C GLU A 17 5.09 -35.29 -14.64
N TYR A 18 3.94 -35.39 -13.99
CA TYR A 18 3.36 -34.23 -13.32
C TYR A 18 2.59 -34.63 -12.06
N SER A 19 2.43 -33.65 -11.18
CA SER A 19 1.54 -33.74 -10.05
C SER A 19 0.62 -32.53 -9.99
N VAL A 20 -0.59 -32.76 -9.49
CA VAL A 20 -1.55 -31.69 -9.19
C VAL A 20 -1.67 -31.58 -7.69
N LYS A 21 -1.51 -30.36 -7.18
CA LYS A 21 -1.69 -30.00 -5.78
C LYS A 21 -2.91 -29.11 -5.62
N ASP A 22 -3.63 -29.27 -4.52
CA ASP A 22 -4.67 -28.34 -4.11
C ASP A 22 -4.08 -27.10 -3.41
N GLU A 23 -4.94 -26.19 -2.97
CA GLU A 23 -4.56 -24.94 -2.31
C GLU A 23 -3.75 -25.13 -1.01
N ASN A 24 -3.80 -26.31 -0.39
CA ASN A 24 -3.05 -26.64 0.82
C ASN A 24 -1.75 -27.37 0.51
N GLY A 25 -1.37 -27.46 -0.78
CA GLY A 25 -0.22 -28.23 -1.23
C GLY A 25 -0.45 -29.75 -1.21
N LYS A 26 -1.67 -30.22 -0.90
CA LYS A 26 -1.98 -31.65 -0.90
C LYS A 26 -2.00 -32.15 -2.33
N LYS A 27 -1.15 -33.14 -2.62
CA LYS A 27 -1.11 -33.83 -3.90
C LYS A 27 -2.41 -34.64 -4.08
N ILE A 28 -3.18 -34.30 -5.11
CA ILE A 28 -4.45 -34.95 -5.45
C ILE A 28 -4.37 -35.85 -6.67
N LEU A 29 -3.35 -35.63 -7.51
CA LEU A 29 -3.05 -36.46 -8.67
C LEU A 29 -1.54 -36.52 -8.87
N SER A 30 -1.05 -37.67 -9.31
CA SER A 30 0.30 -37.80 -9.85
C SER A 30 0.27 -38.76 -11.02
N VAL A 31 0.99 -38.38 -12.06
CA VAL A 31 1.16 -39.21 -13.25
C VAL A 31 2.63 -39.48 -13.40
N SER A 32 2.97 -40.76 -13.36
CA SER A 32 4.31 -41.26 -13.59
C SER A 32 4.78 -40.93 -15.01
N ARG A 33 6.10 -40.91 -15.17
CA ARG A 33 6.79 -40.66 -16.43
C ARG A 33 6.15 -41.38 -17.62
N ARG A 34 5.72 -40.60 -18.62
CA ARG A 34 5.08 -41.10 -19.85
C ARG A 34 5.51 -40.29 -21.08
N PRO A 35 5.33 -40.82 -22.31
CA PRO A 35 5.55 -40.07 -23.53
C PRO A 35 4.74 -38.78 -23.54
N LEU A 36 5.31 -37.72 -24.09
CA LEU A 36 4.65 -36.41 -24.08
C LEU A 36 3.38 -36.41 -24.94
N GLU A 37 2.24 -36.24 -24.28
CA GLU A 37 0.93 -36.15 -24.90
C GLU A 37 0.57 -34.66 -25.06
N GLU A 38 0.00 -34.29 -26.21
CA GLU A 38 -0.42 -32.89 -26.41
C GLU A 38 -1.56 -32.50 -25.48
N LYS A 39 -2.40 -33.46 -25.04
CA LYS A 39 -3.63 -33.22 -24.28
C LYS A 39 -3.87 -34.30 -23.24
N PHE A 40 -4.28 -33.90 -22.04
CA PHE A 40 -4.78 -34.81 -21.01
C PHE A 40 -5.94 -34.19 -20.23
N THR A 41 -6.79 -35.06 -19.67
CA THR A 41 -7.99 -34.68 -18.91
C THR A 41 -7.80 -34.97 -17.43
N LEU A 42 -8.05 -33.97 -16.59
CA LEU A 42 -8.16 -34.17 -15.15
C LEU A 42 -9.57 -34.63 -14.77
N PRO A 43 -9.71 -35.59 -13.82
CA PRO A 43 -11.02 -35.92 -13.25
C PRO A 43 -11.65 -34.67 -12.63
N GLY A 44 -12.99 -34.62 -12.62
CA GLY A 44 -13.75 -33.49 -12.09
C GLY A 44 -13.26 -33.12 -10.69
N GLN A 45 -12.80 -31.87 -10.55
CA GLN A 45 -12.35 -31.33 -9.27
C GLN A 45 -13.47 -30.48 -8.66
N PRO A 46 -13.59 -30.43 -7.32
CA PRO A 46 -14.46 -29.45 -6.67
C PRO A 46 -13.98 -28.02 -6.99
N CYS A 47 -14.78 -27.02 -6.61
CA CYS A 47 -14.32 -25.64 -6.68
C CYS A 47 -13.06 -25.45 -5.82
N GLY A 48 -12.08 -24.72 -6.36
CA GLY A 48 -10.77 -24.59 -5.73
C GLY A 48 -9.71 -24.04 -6.68
N TYR A 49 -8.51 -23.84 -6.12
CA TYR A 49 -7.31 -23.47 -6.86
C TYR A 49 -6.33 -24.63 -6.87
N TYR A 50 -5.76 -24.92 -8.04
CA TYR A 50 -4.93 -26.09 -8.26
C TYR A 50 -3.67 -25.73 -9.01
N VAL A 51 -2.57 -26.31 -8.58
CA VAL A 51 -1.25 -26.09 -9.14
C VAL A 51 -0.74 -27.37 -9.76
N VAL A 52 -0.23 -27.26 -10.98
CA VAL A 52 0.36 -28.35 -11.75
C VAL A 52 1.87 -28.16 -11.75
N GLU A 53 2.58 -29.13 -11.19
CA GLU A 53 4.05 -29.20 -11.27
C GLU A 53 4.42 -30.31 -12.25
N ALA A 54 5.18 -29.97 -13.28
CA ALA A 54 5.59 -30.90 -14.32
C ALA A 54 7.11 -30.90 -14.49
N ASP A 55 7.66 -32.11 -14.59
CA ASP A 55 9.05 -32.33 -14.95
C ASP A 55 9.11 -32.94 -16.35
N PHE A 56 9.89 -32.31 -17.21
CA PHE A 56 10.10 -32.71 -18.60
C PHE A 56 11.46 -33.36 -18.74
N TYR A 57 11.48 -34.47 -19.47
CA TYR A 57 12.65 -35.30 -19.69
C TYR A 57 12.97 -35.38 -21.18
N ALA A 58 14.25 -35.35 -21.52
CA ALA A 58 14.75 -35.59 -22.86
C ALA A 58 15.80 -36.69 -22.80
N ASP A 59 15.58 -37.78 -23.54
CA ASP A 59 16.50 -38.92 -23.65
C ASP A 59 16.91 -39.47 -22.28
N GLY A 60 15.94 -39.76 -21.41
CA GLY A 60 16.22 -40.30 -20.08
C GLY A 60 16.43 -39.24 -19.00
N LYS A 61 16.92 -38.04 -19.34
CA LYS A 61 17.40 -37.02 -18.40
C LYS A 61 16.40 -35.88 -18.19
N LYS A 62 16.28 -35.40 -16.95
CA LYS A 62 15.44 -34.24 -16.62
C LYS A 62 15.98 -33.00 -17.32
N ALA A 63 15.19 -32.44 -18.21
CA ALA A 63 15.54 -31.28 -19.02
C ALA A 63 15.05 -29.98 -18.40
N ARG A 64 13.83 -29.97 -17.83
CA ARG A 64 13.21 -28.76 -17.27
C ARG A 64 12.11 -29.10 -16.26
N SER A 65 11.92 -28.24 -15.27
CA SER A 65 10.72 -28.20 -14.43
C SER A 65 9.86 -26.99 -14.77
N GLN A 66 8.54 -27.13 -14.71
CA GLN A 66 7.62 -26.02 -14.91
C GLN A 66 6.40 -26.14 -13.99
N GLN A 67 5.90 -24.97 -13.59
CA GLN A 67 4.66 -24.84 -12.84
C GLN A 67 3.60 -24.16 -13.70
N SER A 68 2.36 -24.61 -13.57
CA SER A 68 1.16 -23.97 -14.11
C SER A 68 0.05 -24.06 -13.06
N ALA A 69 -1.10 -23.47 -13.34
CA ALA A 69 -2.25 -23.51 -12.44
C ALA A 69 -3.57 -23.40 -13.18
N PHE A 70 -4.64 -23.79 -12.50
CA PHE A 70 -6.01 -23.58 -12.94
C PHE A 70 -6.92 -23.35 -11.74
N ALA A 71 -8.06 -22.69 -11.98
CA ALA A 71 -9.09 -22.50 -10.98
C ALA A 71 -10.38 -23.16 -11.46
N VAL A 72 -11.03 -23.90 -10.56
CA VAL A 72 -12.40 -24.38 -10.76
C VAL A 72 -13.31 -23.46 -9.96
N VAL A 73 -14.15 -22.73 -10.68
CA VAL A 73 -14.99 -21.67 -10.11
C VAL A 73 -16.47 -21.97 -10.34
N ARG A 74 -17.32 -21.46 -9.45
CA ARG A 74 -18.77 -21.61 -9.58
C ARG A 74 -19.26 -20.86 -10.83
N LYS A 75 -20.20 -21.45 -11.55
CA LYS A 75 -20.83 -20.80 -12.70
C LYS A 75 -21.69 -19.61 -12.24
N PHE A 76 -21.62 -18.51 -12.97
CA PHE A 76 -22.45 -17.33 -12.75
C PHE A 76 -23.63 -17.32 -13.71
N GLU A 77 -24.86 -17.44 -13.17
CA GLU A 77 -26.09 -17.20 -13.94
C GLU A 77 -26.25 -15.71 -14.26
N LYS A 78 -26.02 -14.87 -13.25
CA LYS A 78 -26.01 -13.42 -13.34
C LYS A 78 -24.76 -12.87 -12.67
N ARG A 79 -24.13 -11.89 -13.31
CA ARG A 79 -22.90 -11.22 -12.86
C ARG A 79 -23.25 -9.81 -12.38
N ASP A 80 -22.65 -9.40 -11.27
CA ASP A 80 -22.91 -8.10 -10.64
C ASP A 80 -21.97 -7.04 -11.26
N PRO A 81 -22.49 -5.98 -11.92
CA PRO A 81 -21.67 -4.91 -12.51
C PRO A 81 -20.76 -4.19 -11.52
N PHE A 82 -20.99 -4.33 -10.20
CA PHE A 82 -20.05 -3.89 -9.19
C PHE A 82 -18.64 -4.45 -9.42
N PHE A 83 -18.53 -5.69 -9.92
CA PHE A 83 -17.25 -6.34 -10.22
C PHE A 83 -16.84 -6.04 -11.65
N GLN A 84 -16.03 -5.00 -11.80
CA GLN A 84 -15.57 -4.46 -13.08
C GLN A 84 -14.10 -4.81 -13.34
N MET A 85 -13.74 -4.90 -14.62
CA MET A 85 -12.34 -4.88 -15.05
C MET A 85 -12.14 -3.82 -16.13
N GLY A 86 -11.02 -3.14 -16.05
CA GLY A 86 -10.60 -2.17 -17.04
C GLY A 86 -9.09 -1.99 -16.97
N HIS A 87 -8.54 -1.22 -17.90
CA HIS A 87 -7.10 -1.05 -18.11
C HIS A 87 -6.37 -2.41 -18.33
N GLY A 88 -5.96 -2.72 -19.57
CA GLY A 88 -5.30 -3.99 -19.87
C GLY A 88 -6.24 -5.19 -20.06
N VAL A 89 -7.54 -4.93 -20.23
CA VAL A 89 -8.51 -5.91 -20.72
C VAL A 89 -8.17 -6.30 -22.15
N HIS A 90 -8.11 -7.61 -22.42
CA HIS A 90 -7.83 -8.15 -23.76
C HIS A 90 -8.99 -9.06 -24.21
N PRO A 91 -9.42 -9.00 -25.49
CA PRO A 91 -10.54 -9.81 -26.00
C PRO A 91 -10.30 -11.33 -25.93
N ASP A 92 -9.05 -11.77 -25.83
CA ASP A 92 -8.73 -13.19 -25.63
C ASP A 92 -9.19 -13.73 -24.26
N PHE A 93 -9.38 -12.85 -23.27
CA PHE A 93 -9.84 -13.22 -21.92
C PHE A 93 -11.34 -13.10 -21.72
N TYR A 94 -12.09 -12.80 -22.77
CA TYR A 94 -13.55 -12.62 -22.71
C TYR A 94 -14.26 -13.75 -21.95
N GLU A 95 -13.96 -15.02 -22.26
CA GLU A 95 -14.54 -16.16 -21.55
C GLU A 95 -14.00 -16.34 -20.13
N GLY A 96 -12.75 -15.93 -19.88
CA GLY A 96 -12.17 -15.89 -18.54
C GLY A 96 -12.93 -14.93 -17.64
N PHE A 97 -13.17 -13.69 -18.10
CA PHE A 97 -13.94 -12.67 -17.38
C PHE A 97 -15.35 -13.16 -17.03
N LYS A 98 -16.05 -13.83 -17.96
CA LYS A 98 -17.37 -14.44 -17.72
C LYS A 98 -17.33 -15.47 -16.59
N ARG A 99 -16.32 -16.35 -16.61
CA ARG A 99 -16.20 -17.45 -15.65
C ARG A 99 -15.91 -16.98 -14.23
N ILE A 100 -15.13 -15.92 -14.07
CA ILE A 100 -14.77 -15.38 -12.74
C ILE A 100 -15.76 -14.33 -12.22
N GLY A 101 -16.87 -14.09 -12.92
CA GLY A 101 -17.96 -13.27 -12.40
C GLY A 101 -17.89 -11.78 -12.70
N VAL A 102 -17.08 -11.35 -13.67
CA VAL A 102 -17.02 -9.93 -14.08
C VAL A 102 -18.36 -9.51 -14.66
N GLY A 103 -19.00 -8.49 -14.06
CA GLY A 103 -20.27 -7.95 -14.53
C GLY A 103 -20.13 -6.81 -15.52
N ALA A 104 -19.03 -6.06 -15.43
CA ALA A 104 -18.78 -4.88 -16.27
C ALA A 104 -17.36 -4.83 -16.83
N ILE A 105 -17.21 -4.25 -18.02
CA ILE A 105 -15.91 -4.01 -18.67
C ILE A 105 -15.77 -2.52 -18.97
N SER A 106 -14.62 -1.95 -18.59
CA SER A 106 -14.23 -0.59 -18.94
C SER A 106 -13.33 -0.61 -20.17
N LEU A 107 -13.79 -0.01 -21.27
CA LEU A 107 -13.08 0.06 -22.54
C LEU A 107 -12.24 1.34 -22.59
N LYS A 108 -10.91 1.19 -22.67
CA LYS A 108 -9.99 2.32 -22.69
C LYS A 108 -9.76 2.83 -24.11
N TYR A 109 -10.14 4.07 -24.37
CA TYR A 109 -9.96 4.75 -25.66
C TYR A 109 -8.87 5.80 -25.55
N THR A 110 -7.63 5.41 -25.80
CA THR A 110 -6.48 6.28 -25.53
C THR A 110 -6.09 7.13 -26.74
N PHE A 111 -6.04 8.45 -26.55
CA PHE A 111 -5.58 9.42 -27.56
C PHE A 111 -4.04 9.61 -27.52
N MET A 112 -3.26 8.52 -27.45
CA MET A 112 -1.83 8.53 -27.11
C MET A 112 -0.86 8.71 -28.27
N LEU A 113 -1.33 8.59 -29.52
CA LEU A 113 -0.48 8.59 -30.71
C LEU A 113 -0.77 9.84 -31.54
N PRO A 114 -0.13 10.99 -31.25
CA PRO A 114 -0.47 12.28 -31.85
C PRO A 114 -0.20 12.37 -33.36
N HIS A 115 0.45 11.35 -33.93
CA HIS A 115 0.68 11.23 -35.37
C HIS A 115 -0.44 10.47 -36.10
N LEU A 116 -1.40 9.87 -35.37
CA LEU A 116 -2.52 9.16 -35.94
C LEU A 116 -3.76 10.05 -36.03
N THR A 117 -4.54 9.86 -37.09
CA THR A 117 -5.86 10.50 -37.19
C THR A 117 -6.87 9.84 -36.24
N PRO A 118 -7.98 10.53 -35.89
CA PRO A 118 -9.07 9.94 -35.12
C PRO A 118 -9.57 8.59 -35.68
N GLU A 119 -9.64 8.41 -37.00
CA GLU A 119 -10.06 7.17 -37.65
C GLU A 119 -9.05 6.04 -37.44
N GLN A 120 -7.76 6.35 -37.50
CA GLN A 120 -6.69 5.38 -37.24
C GLN A 120 -6.69 4.94 -35.78
N LEU A 121 -6.85 5.89 -34.85
CA LEU A 121 -6.99 5.62 -33.42
C LEU A 121 -8.22 4.74 -33.15
N TRP A 122 -9.35 5.05 -33.79
CA TRP A 122 -10.58 4.27 -33.68
C TRP A 122 -10.38 2.85 -34.18
N LYS A 123 -9.75 2.65 -35.35
CA LYS A 123 -9.48 1.32 -35.90
C LYS A 123 -8.70 0.44 -34.91
N ILE A 124 -7.70 1.01 -34.24
CA ILE A 124 -6.91 0.31 -33.22
C ILE A 124 -7.79 -0.02 -32.01
N ALA A 125 -8.48 0.98 -31.45
CA ALA A 125 -9.30 0.79 -30.26
C ALA A 125 -10.48 -0.16 -30.48
N TYR A 126 -11.10 -0.12 -31.67
CA TYR A 126 -12.15 -1.05 -32.08
C TYR A 126 -11.64 -2.48 -32.14
N GLY A 127 -10.41 -2.73 -32.62
CA GLY A 127 -9.81 -4.07 -32.62
C GLY A 127 -9.84 -4.73 -31.23
N TYR A 128 -9.49 -3.98 -30.18
CA TYR A 128 -9.53 -4.45 -28.79
C TYR A 128 -10.96 -4.52 -28.22
N SER A 129 -11.85 -3.64 -28.67
CA SER A 129 -13.21 -3.51 -28.13
C SER A 129 -14.25 -4.37 -28.84
N LYS A 130 -13.98 -4.81 -30.07
CA LYS A 130 -14.95 -5.42 -31.00
C LYS A 130 -15.73 -6.54 -30.35
N ARG A 131 -15.03 -7.51 -29.74
CA ARG A 131 -15.68 -8.67 -29.10
C ARG A 131 -16.61 -8.27 -27.96
N PHE A 132 -16.26 -7.22 -27.20
CA PHE A 132 -17.10 -6.70 -26.12
C PHE A 132 -18.30 -5.93 -26.65
N LEU A 133 -18.10 -5.11 -27.69
CA LEU A 133 -19.16 -4.33 -28.33
C LEU A 133 -20.14 -5.19 -29.12
N GLU A 134 -19.71 -6.30 -29.71
CA GLU A 134 -20.60 -7.23 -30.42
C GLU A 134 -21.36 -8.14 -29.44
N GLY A 135 -20.76 -8.45 -28.29
CA GLY A 135 -21.40 -9.20 -27.21
C GLY A 135 -22.42 -8.39 -26.38
N ASN A 136 -23.14 -9.10 -25.51
CA ASN A 136 -24.06 -8.53 -24.50
C ASN A 136 -23.80 -9.15 -23.10
N ASP A 137 -22.63 -9.77 -22.89
CA ASP A 137 -22.31 -10.45 -21.62
C ASP A 137 -21.94 -9.49 -20.49
N PHE A 138 -21.59 -8.23 -20.80
CA PHE A 138 -21.08 -7.26 -19.84
C PHE A 138 -21.78 -5.93 -19.99
N GLU A 139 -21.96 -5.23 -18.86
CA GLU A 139 -22.19 -3.78 -18.89
C GLU A 139 -20.90 -3.10 -19.36
N LEU A 140 -21.02 -2.10 -20.24
CA LEU A 140 -19.87 -1.43 -20.83
C LEU A 140 -19.77 0.01 -20.32
N SER A 141 -18.57 0.37 -19.87
CA SER A 141 -18.15 1.75 -19.63
C SER A 141 -16.94 2.08 -20.48
N ALA A 142 -16.58 3.36 -20.56
CA ALA A 142 -15.43 3.82 -21.33
C ALA A 142 -14.52 4.73 -20.50
N VAL A 143 -13.22 4.62 -20.71
CA VAL A 143 -12.21 5.54 -20.16
C VAL A 143 -11.54 6.33 -21.27
N LEU A 144 -11.55 7.66 -21.15
CA LEU A 144 -10.94 8.62 -22.05
C LEU A 144 -9.85 9.44 -21.31
N PRO A 145 -8.64 8.88 -21.12
CA PRO A 145 -7.57 9.56 -20.37
C PRO A 145 -7.02 10.79 -21.12
N SER A 146 -6.38 11.74 -20.42
CA SER A 146 -5.45 12.67 -21.07
C SER A 146 -4.26 11.89 -21.58
N SER A 147 -3.83 12.16 -22.81
CA SER A 147 -2.58 11.63 -23.30
C SER A 147 -1.40 12.41 -22.71
N GLY A 148 -0.52 11.70 -21.99
CA GLY A 148 0.66 12.28 -21.35
C GLY A 148 1.90 12.47 -22.21
N ASN A 149 1.89 12.04 -23.47
CA ASN A 149 3.13 11.96 -24.24
C ASN A 149 3.18 12.85 -25.49
N SER A 150 2.25 13.77 -25.70
CA SER A 150 2.19 14.54 -26.95
C SER A 150 3.08 15.79 -26.98
N ARG A 151 4.18 15.83 -26.21
CA ARG A 151 5.10 16.98 -26.02
C ARG A 151 5.45 17.77 -27.30
N ASP A 152 5.34 17.18 -28.50
CA ASP A 152 5.95 17.79 -29.68
C ASP A 152 5.02 18.14 -30.84
N ARG A 153 3.71 17.80 -30.86
CA ARG A 153 2.92 17.96 -32.11
C ARG A 153 1.51 18.55 -32.07
N LEU A 154 0.90 18.75 -30.89
CA LEU A 154 -0.48 19.28 -30.80
C LEU A 154 -0.64 20.38 -29.74
N HIS A 155 0.47 20.94 -29.27
CA HIS A 155 0.49 21.98 -28.24
C HIS A 155 0.43 23.37 -28.85
N GLN A 156 -0.03 24.30 -28.04
CA GLN A 156 -0.01 25.72 -28.37
C GLN A 156 1.44 26.19 -28.61
N SER A 157 1.65 27.13 -29.54
CA SER A 157 3.00 27.64 -29.82
C SER A 157 3.60 28.32 -28.57
N PRO A 158 4.93 28.32 -28.38
CA PRO A 158 5.57 29.01 -27.26
C PRO A 158 5.16 30.48 -27.12
N GLN A 159 4.94 31.17 -28.26
CA GLN A 159 4.44 32.55 -28.28
C GLN A 159 3.05 32.67 -27.67
N LYS A 160 2.09 31.83 -28.08
CA LYS A 160 0.73 31.87 -27.55
C LYS A 160 0.69 31.44 -26.08
N LEU A 161 1.55 30.52 -25.64
CA LEU A 161 1.71 30.20 -24.22
C LEU A 161 2.22 31.41 -23.41
N ALA A 162 3.18 32.16 -23.96
CA ALA A 162 3.67 33.40 -23.34
C ALA A 162 2.59 34.50 -23.28
N GLU A 163 1.63 34.48 -24.21
CA GLU A 163 0.44 35.34 -24.22
C GLU A 163 -0.69 34.84 -23.28
N GLY A 164 -0.48 33.74 -22.54
CA GLY A 164 -1.42 33.21 -21.56
C GLY A 164 -2.52 32.29 -22.12
N TRP A 165 -2.38 31.81 -23.36
CA TRP A 165 -3.33 30.84 -23.92
C TRP A 165 -3.24 29.48 -23.22
N PRO A 166 -4.34 28.70 -23.20
CA PRO A 166 -4.30 27.33 -22.71
C PRO A 166 -3.31 26.47 -23.48
N TYR A 167 -2.80 25.45 -22.79
CA TYR A 167 -1.76 24.60 -23.33
C TYR A 167 -2.26 23.66 -24.45
N VAL A 168 -3.54 23.28 -24.40
CA VAL A 168 -4.23 22.54 -25.47
C VAL A 168 -4.61 23.45 -26.64
N SER A 169 -4.23 23.07 -27.86
CA SER A 169 -4.59 23.81 -29.08
C SER A 169 -6.02 23.50 -29.54
N GLU A 170 -6.63 24.42 -30.31
CA GLU A 170 -7.95 24.22 -30.94
C GLU A 170 -7.97 22.95 -31.81
N LYS A 171 -6.93 22.75 -32.62
CA LYS A 171 -6.77 21.55 -33.45
C LYS A 171 -6.77 20.25 -32.61
N TYR A 172 -6.17 20.27 -31.42
CA TYR A 172 -6.20 19.10 -30.52
C TYR A 172 -7.63 18.82 -30.05
N LEU A 173 -8.37 19.87 -29.68
CA LEU A 173 -9.76 19.75 -29.24
C LEU A 173 -10.63 19.19 -30.37
N GLU A 174 -10.54 19.74 -31.59
CA GLU A 174 -11.28 19.27 -32.76
C GLU A 174 -11.02 17.79 -33.08
N GLN A 175 -9.74 17.36 -33.06
CA GLN A 175 -9.40 15.96 -33.31
C GLN A 175 -9.93 15.04 -32.22
N ARG A 176 -9.94 15.50 -30.96
CA ARG A 176 -10.46 14.73 -29.84
C ARG A 176 -11.98 14.63 -29.85
N GLU A 177 -12.68 15.71 -30.20
CA GLU A 177 -14.13 15.71 -30.42
C GLU A 177 -14.51 14.73 -31.53
N LYS A 178 -13.82 14.80 -32.69
CA LYS A 178 -14.02 13.86 -33.79
C LYS A 178 -13.80 12.41 -33.36
N PHE A 179 -12.80 12.15 -32.53
CA PHE A 179 -12.55 10.81 -32.00
C PHE A 179 -13.68 10.33 -31.07
N ILE A 180 -14.18 11.20 -30.20
CA ILE A 180 -15.35 10.92 -29.34
C ILE A 180 -16.57 10.61 -30.20
N ASP A 181 -16.83 11.39 -31.25
CA ASP A 181 -17.95 11.17 -32.17
C ASP A 181 -17.87 9.82 -32.88
N LEU A 182 -16.68 9.44 -33.34
CA LEU A 182 -16.46 8.12 -33.93
C LEU A 182 -16.80 7.01 -32.94
N ILE A 183 -16.38 7.12 -31.68
CA ILE A 183 -16.72 6.12 -30.65
C ILE A 183 -18.23 6.09 -30.42
N LEU A 184 -18.89 7.24 -30.26
CA LEU A 184 -20.33 7.32 -30.02
C LEU A 184 -21.14 6.70 -31.17
N GLN A 185 -20.81 7.06 -32.41
CA GLN A 185 -21.46 6.52 -33.62
C GLN A 185 -21.33 5.00 -33.71
N ASN A 186 -20.15 4.45 -33.38
CA ASN A 186 -19.88 3.03 -33.56
C ASN A 186 -20.29 2.16 -32.36
N THR A 187 -20.39 2.73 -31.16
CA THR A 187 -20.86 2.00 -29.97
C THR A 187 -22.38 1.92 -29.90
N LYS A 188 -23.11 2.74 -30.69
CA LYS A 188 -24.57 2.71 -30.83
C LYS A 188 -25.31 2.75 -29.48
N GLY A 189 -24.80 3.55 -28.54
CA GLY A 189 -25.38 3.72 -27.21
C GLY A 189 -25.15 2.56 -26.23
N LYS A 190 -24.33 1.54 -26.57
CA LYS A 190 -23.99 0.46 -25.63
C LYS A 190 -23.18 0.93 -24.42
N ILE A 191 -22.47 2.06 -24.53
CA ILE A 191 -21.70 2.66 -23.45
C ILE A 191 -22.53 3.77 -22.81
N LYS A 192 -22.92 3.58 -21.56
CA LYS A 192 -23.74 4.54 -20.81
C LYS A 192 -22.98 5.30 -19.73
N THR A 193 -21.79 4.83 -19.39
CA THR A 193 -20.95 5.48 -18.40
C THR A 193 -19.56 5.76 -18.96
N TRP A 194 -19.10 6.98 -18.72
CA TRP A 194 -17.88 7.52 -19.31
C TRP A 194 -17.01 8.14 -18.22
N THR A 195 -15.79 7.65 -18.12
CA THR A 195 -14.76 8.17 -17.25
C THR A 195 -13.81 9.03 -18.06
N PHE A 196 -13.66 10.28 -17.68
CA PHE A 196 -12.65 11.17 -18.23
C PHE A 196 -11.55 11.37 -17.21
N GLN A 197 -10.32 11.53 -17.70
CA GLN A 197 -9.22 12.14 -16.97
C GLN A 197 -9.06 11.61 -15.53
N THR A 198 -8.22 10.59 -15.34
CA THR A 198 -7.93 10.01 -14.03
C THR A 198 -6.64 10.57 -13.45
N GLU A 199 -6.38 10.35 -12.16
CA GLU A 199 -5.14 10.71 -11.45
C GLU A 199 -4.84 12.23 -11.28
N ILE A 200 -5.80 13.06 -10.83
CA ILE A 200 -5.63 14.53 -10.65
C ILE A 200 -4.33 14.89 -9.89
N ASN A 201 -4.11 14.23 -8.76
CA ASN A 201 -2.94 14.41 -7.90
C ASN A 201 -1.62 14.05 -8.60
N SER A 202 -1.59 12.96 -9.35
CA SER A 202 -0.46 12.49 -10.15
C SER A 202 -0.13 13.47 -11.27
N MET A 203 -1.15 14.00 -11.95
CA MET A 203 -0.99 15.03 -12.98
C MET A 203 -0.43 16.35 -12.40
N ALA A 204 -0.86 16.73 -11.20
CA ALA A 204 -0.37 17.94 -10.54
C ALA A 204 1.09 17.81 -10.05
N THR A 205 1.55 16.60 -9.73
CA THR A 205 2.86 16.40 -9.06
C THR A 205 3.97 15.92 -10.00
N MET A 206 3.65 15.18 -11.05
CA MET A 206 4.66 14.66 -11.97
C MET A 206 4.99 15.68 -13.07
N LYS A 207 6.04 16.49 -12.80
CA LYS A 207 6.62 17.53 -13.69
C LYS A 207 6.92 17.05 -15.13
N HIS A 208 6.89 15.74 -15.38
CA HIS A 208 7.24 15.18 -16.69
C HIS A 208 6.14 14.36 -17.37
N LYS A 209 5.02 14.04 -16.71
CA LYS A 209 4.08 13.04 -17.24
C LYS A 209 3.04 13.61 -18.21
N TYR A 210 2.72 14.91 -18.17
CA TYR A 210 1.57 15.41 -18.97
C TYR A 210 1.72 16.76 -19.66
N VAL A 211 2.60 17.67 -19.18
CA VAL A 211 3.12 18.92 -19.78
C VAL A 211 3.19 20.07 -18.76
N GLY A 212 4.12 21.01 -18.95
CA GLY A 212 4.09 22.28 -18.22
C GLY A 212 4.34 22.22 -16.71
N ASN A 213 3.93 23.27 -16.01
CA ASN A 213 3.80 23.33 -14.55
C ASN A 213 2.45 22.74 -14.09
N TRP A 214 2.26 22.61 -12.78
CA TRP A 214 1.07 21.96 -12.22
C TRP A 214 -0.24 22.70 -12.58
N SER A 215 -0.23 24.04 -12.64
CA SER A 215 -1.42 24.83 -13.00
C SER A 215 -1.85 24.60 -14.45
N GLU A 216 -0.91 24.47 -15.37
CA GLU A 216 -1.18 24.14 -16.77
C GLU A 216 -1.77 22.72 -16.90
N ALA A 217 -1.25 21.76 -16.14
CA ALA A 217 -1.80 20.40 -16.09
C ALA A 217 -3.26 20.39 -15.58
N MET A 218 -3.57 21.18 -14.55
CA MET A 218 -4.93 21.30 -14.01
C MET A 218 -5.88 22.03 -14.96
N ALA A 219 -5.42 23.10 -15.63
CA ALA A 219 -6.21 23.77 -16.66
C ALA A 219 -6.54 22.82 -17.82
N ASN A 220 -5.57 22.02 -18.27
CA ASN A 220 -5.81 21.00 -19.30
C ASN A 220 -6.80 19.94 -18.84
N PHE A 221 -6.70 19.48 -17.59
CA PHE A 221 -7.67 18.55 -17.00
C PHE A 221 -9.09 19.11 -17.11
N VAL A 222 -9.28 20.36 -16.69
CA VAL A 222 -10.57 21.05 -16.73
C VAL A 222 -11.10 21.18 -18.16
N ILE A 223 -10.30 21.72 -19.08
CA ILE A 223 -10.71 21.96 -20.47
C ILE A 223 -11.13 20.66 -21.14
N LEU A 224 -10.32 19.61 -20.99
CA LEU A 224 -10.57 18.33 -21.65
C LEU A 224 -11.73 17.57 -21.03
N SER A 225 -11.93 17.66 -19.71
CA SER A 225 -13.08 17.07 -19.03
C SER A 225 -14.37 17.74 -19.48
N ARG A 226 -14.39 19.09 -19.52
CA ARG A 226 -15.53 19.90 -19.93
C ARG A 226 -15.90 19.72 -21.40
N MET A 227 -14.91 19.69 -22.29
CA MET A 227 -15.16 19.40 -23.71
C MET A 227 -15.72 17.98 -23.86
N GLY A 228 -15.11 17.00 -23.20
CA GLY A 228 -15.53 15.61 -23.28
C GLY A 228 -16.95 15.37 -22.76
N SER A 229 -17.27 15.87 -21.55
CA SER A 229 -18.59 15.74 -20.94
C SER A 229 -19.69 16.32 -21.84
N ARG A 230 -19.47 17.51 -22.39
CA ARG A 230 -20.42 18.20 -23.25
C ARG A 230 -20.59 17.50 -24.59
N GLN A 231 -19.50 17.05 -25.22
CA GLN A 231 -19.58 16.34 -26.49
C GLN A 231 -20.36 15.03 -26.37
N ILE A 232 -20.15 14.29 -25.29
CA ILE A 232 -20.91 13.07 -25.02
C ILE A 232 -22.38 13.40 -24.76
N ARG A 233 -22.67 14.36 -23.87
CA ARG A 233 -24.06 14.72 -23.51
C ARG A 233 -24.84 15.36 -24.65
N LYS A 234 -24.16 15.94 -25.64
CA LYS A 234 -24.77 16.40 -26.89
C LYS A 234 -25.40 15.25 -27.67
N SER A 235 -24.76 14.08 -27.67
CA SER A 235 -25.22 12.87 -28.38
C SER A 235 -26.09 11.97 -27.51
N ASP A 236 -25.78 11.87 -26.22
CA ASP A 236 -26.54 11.11 -25.22
C ASP A 236 -26.69 11.93 -23.92
N PRO A 237 -27.78 12.71 -23.77
CA PRO A 237 -28.04 13.50 -22.57
C PRO A 237 -28.16 12.67 -21.28
N THR A 238 -28.33 11.35 -21.38
CA THR A 238 -28.46 10.43 -20.24
C THR A 238 -27.14 9.80 -19.81
N ALA A 239 -26.06 10.05 -20.55
CA ALA A 239 -24.75 9.50 -20.26
C ALA A 239 -24.25 9.95 -18.88
N LYS A 240 -23.81 8.98 -18.07
CA LYS A 240 -23.18 9.24 -16.77
C LYS A 240 -21.72 9.56 -16.96
N ILE A 241 -21.29 10.68 -16.41
CA ILE A 241 -19.91 11.15 -16.47
C ILE A 241 -19.23 10.96 -15.11
N ARG A 242 -18.06 10.32 -15.12
CA ARG A 242 -17.19 10.07 -13.96
C ARG A 242 -15.91 10.89 -14.09
N LEU A 243 -15.50 11.53 -12.99
CA LEU A 243 -14.26 12.32 -12.89
C LEU A 243 -13.56 12.10 -11.54
N GLY A 244 -12.23 12.15 -11.52
CA GLY A 244 -11.46 12.08 -10.28
C GLY A 244 -10.12 11.35 -10.44
N GLY A 245 -9.81 10.47 -9.49
CA GLY A 245 -8.56 9.70 -9.45
C GLY A 245 -7.61 10.21 -8.37
N ASN A 246 -8.05 10.19 -7.11
CA ASN A 246 -7.09 10.26 -6.00
C ASN A 246 -6.58 8.86 -5.72
N ASN A 247 -5.32 8.74 -5.31
CA ASN A 247 -4.80 7.49 -4.74
C ASN A 247 -4.59 7.66 -3.23
N VAL A 248 -4.61 6.56 -2.48
CA VAL A 248 -4.56 6.59 -1.00
C VAL A 248 -3.30 7.31 -0.47
N GLN A 249 -2.23 7.38 -1.27
CA GLN A 249 -0.90 7.88 -0.89
C GLN A 249 -0.69 9.37 -1.22
N ALA A 250 -1.16 9.85 -2.37
CA ALA A 250 -0.93 11.18 -2.89
C ALA A 250 -2.10 12.12 -2.52
N ARG A 251 -2.38 12.16 -1.21
CA ARG A 251 -3.41 12.99 -0.57
C ARG A 251 -3.09 14.49 -0.69
N LEU A 252 -3.24 15.06 -1.88
CA LEU A 252 -3.23 16.51 -2.05
C LEU A 252 -4.64 17.05 -1.84
N ARG A 253 -5.02 17.22 -0.56
CA ARG A 253 -6.36 17.66 -0.15
C ARG A 253 -6.77 19.02 -0.71
N ASP A 254 -5.81 19.81 -1.18
CA ASP A 254 -6.08 21.20 -1.58
C ASP A 254 -6.42 21.34 -3.07
N ILE A 255 -5.95 20.46 -3.96
CA ILE A 255 -6.12 20.63 -5.41
C ILE A 255 -7.42 20.03 -5.91
N GLU A 256 -7.78 18.83 -5.44
CA GLU A 256 -8.98 18.13 -5.94
C GLU A 256 -10.28 18.90 -5.69
N PRO A 257 -10.54 19.48 -4.50
CA PRO A 257 -11.75 20.27 -4.30
C PRO A 257 -11.83 21.47 -5.24
N ILE A 258 -10.70 22.07 -5.61
CA ILE A 258 -10.65 23.21 -6.53
C ILE A 258 -11.03 22.76 -7.95
N VAL A 259 -10.34 21.74 -8.48
CA VAL A 259 -10.55 21.25 -9.85
C VAL A 259 -11.95 20.66 -10.01
N LEU A 260 -12.41 19.84 -9.06
CA LEU A 260 -13.74 19.25 -9.10
C LEU A 260 -14.83 20.28 -8.83
N GLY A 261 -14.56 21.32 -8.04
CA GLY A 261 -15.45 22.46 -7.86
C GLY A 261 -15.70 23.21 -9.16
N ASP A 262 -14.66 23.46 -9.96
CA ASP A 262 -14.80 24.10 -11.28
C ASP A 262 -15.53 23.22 -12.31
N LEU A 263 -15.47 21.90 -12.12
CA LEU A 263 -16.13 20.91 -12.96
C LEU A 263 -17.47 20.42 -12.39
N VAL A 264 -18.01 21.05 -11.35
CA VAL A 264 -19.17 20.52 -10.61
C VAL A 264 -20.37 20.22 -11.51
N ASN A 265 -20.58 20.94 -12.62
CA ASN A 265 -21.70 20.67 -13.53
C ASN A 265 -21.38 19.64 -14.64
N GLU A 266 -20.12 19.23 -14.75
CA GLU A 266 -19.61 18.41 -15.85
C GLU A 266 -19.54 16.92 -15.53
N PHE A 267 -19.76 16.52 -14.26
CA PHE A 267 -19.75 15.11 -13.85
C PHE A 267 -20.88 14.73 -12.90
N ASP A 268 -21.17 13.43 -12.86
CA ASP A 268 -22.25 12.83 -12.06
C ASP A 268 -21.70 12.04 -10.86
N GLN A 269 -20.53 11.44 -11.00
CA GLN A 269 -19.92 10.60 -9.97
C GLN A 269 -18.42 10.87 -9.81
N TYR A 270 -18.00 11.04 -8.56
CA TYR A 270 -16.59 11.10 -8.19
C TYR A 270 -15.98 9.68 -8.16
N ILE A 271 -14.76 9.56 -8.67
CA ILE A 271 -14.00 8.31 -8.72
C ILE A 271 -12.61 8.45 -8.08
N ILE A 272 -12.06 7.32 -7.66
CA ILE A 272 -10.75 7.20 -7.01
C ILE A 272 -9.99 5.95 -7.52
N ASP A 273 -8.68 5.96 -7.28
CA ASP A 273 -7.74 4.88 -7.60
C ASP A 273 -7.21 4.30 -6.28
N ALA A 274 -7.96 3.36 -5.69
CA ALA A 274 -7.79 2.96 -4.30
C ALA A 274 -6.65 1.94 -4.04
N TYR A 275 -5.45 2.23 -4.56
CA TYR A 275 -4.24 1.47 -4.23
C TYR A 275 -3.84 1.65 -2.77
N THR A 276 -3.77 0.55 -2.02
CA THR A 276 -3.37 0.57 -0.61
C THR A 276 -1.85 0.50 -0.51
N GLY A 277 -1.21 1.64 -0.29
CA GLY A 277 0.21 1.71 -0.01
C GLY A 277 1.09 1.13 -1.14
N ASN A 278 1.95 0.17 -0.80
CA ASN A 278 2.78 -0.51 -1.79
C ASN A 278 1.97 -1.47 -2.67
N TRP A 279 1.57 -1.00 -3.85
CA TRP A 279 0.86 -1.81 -4.84
C TRP A 279 1.77 -2.75 -5.64
N ASP A 280 3.08 -2.49 -5.66
CA ASP A 280 4.07 -3.35 -6.30
C ASP A 280 4.83 -4.17 -5.25
N LEU A 281 4.40 -5.40 -5.03
CA LEU A 281 4.98 -6.27 -4.01
C LEU A 281 6.43 -6.68 -4.31
N SER A 282 6.96 -6.35 -5.50
CA SER A 282 8.40 -6.49 -5.77
C SER A 282 9.26 -5.40 -5.11
N LYS A 283 8.65 -4.26 -4.72
CA LYS A 283 9.36 -3.08 -4.20
C LYS A 283 9.35 -2.95 -2.67
N GLY A 284 8.72 -3.87 -1.95
CA GLY A 284 8.68 -3.81 -0.48
C GLY A 284 7.53 -4.59 0.14
N GLN A 285 7.34 -4.40 1.45
CA GLN A 285 6.28 -5.07 2.20
C GLN A 285 4.89 -4.63 1.72
N PRO A 286 3.90 -5.55 1.67
CA PRO A 286 2.53 -5.19 1.34
C PRO A 286 1.96 -4.23 2.38
N THR A 287 1.15 -3.29 1.92
CA THR A 287 0.31 -2.50 2.83
C THR A 287 -1.05 -3.16 2.94
N VAL A 288 -1.47 -3.47 4.16
CA VAL A 288 -2.76 -4.12 4.41
C VAL A 288 -3.92 -3.13 4.19
N PRO A 289 -5.01 -3.54 3.52
CA PRO A 289 -6.10 -2.64 3.16
C PRO A 289 -6.84 -2.06 4.38
N GLU A 290 -6.90 -2.81 5.48
CA GLU A 290 -7.58 -2.40 6.72
C GLU A 290 -6.97 -1.15 7.36
N GLY A 291 -5.69 -0.86 7.09
CA GLY A 291 -4.99 0.27 7.68
C GLY A 291 -5.50 1.63 7.22
N SER A 292 -6.09 1.73 6.01
CA SER A 292 -6.48 3.04 5.47
C SER A 292 -7.64 3.01 4.48
N LEU A 293 -7.96 1.87 3.86
CA LEU A 293 -8.85 1.84 2.69
C LEU A 293 -10.28 2.32 3.01
N MET A 294 -10.89 1.83 4.10
CA MET A 294 -12.23 2.27 4.50
C MET A 294 -12.25 3.76 4.85
N SER A 295 -11.23 4.26 5.56
CA SER A 295 -11.14 5.69 5.89
C SER A 295 -11.04 6.57 4.65
N PHE A 296 -10.31 6.10 3.64
CA PHE A 296 -10.16 6.77 2.35
C PHE A 296 -11.50 6.84 1.60
N TYR A 297 -12.26 5.74 1.57
CA TYR A 297 -13.61 5.77 0.96
C TYR A 297 -14.56 6.73 1.65
N LEU A 298 -14.53 6.80 2.99
CA LEU A 298 -15.36 7.74 3.73
C LEU A 298 -14.93 9.20 3.50
N GLU A 299 -13.64 9.47 3.37
CA GLU A 299 -13.12 10.80 3.02
C GLU A 299 -13.54 11.23 1.61
N ALA A 300 -13.33 10.37 0.61
CA ALA A 300 -13.74 10.59 -0.77
C ALA A 300 -15.26 10.78 -0.90
N SER A 301 -16.05 10.00 -0.13
CA SER A 301 -17.50 10.14 -0.03
C SER A 301 -17.93 11.51 0.53
N ARG A 302 -17.22 12.02 1.55
CA ARG A 302 -17.46 13.36 2.08
C ARG A 302 -17.13 14.46 1.07
N LEU A 303 -16.03 14.31 0.33
CA LEU A 303 -15.68 15.26 -0.73
C LEU A 303 -16.76 15.29 -1.82
N ALA A 304 -17.18 14.13 -2.32
CA ALA A 304 -18.28 14.04 -3.29
C ALA A 304 -19.54 14.75 -2.76
N LYS A 305 -19.92 14.48 -1.51
CA LYS A 305 -21.06 15.16 -0.87
C LYS A 305 -20.88 16.67 -0.78
N SER A 306 -19.69 17.16 -0.45
CA SER A 306 -19.40 18.60 -0.36
C SER A 306 -19.52 19.33 -1.69
N LEU A 307 -19.36 18.62 -2.81
CA LEU A 307 -19.53 19.11 -4.18
C LEU A 307 -20.98 18.94 -4.70
N GLY A 308 -21.93 18.60 -3.82
CA GLY A 308 -23.32 18.34 -4.22
C GLY A 308 -23.50 17.06 -5.04
N LYS A 309 -22.56 16.11 -4.97
CA LYS A 309 -22.61 14.82 -5.66
C LYS A 309 -23.11 13.71 -4.76
N SER A 310 -23.46 12.58 -5.38
CA SER A 310 -23.77 11.35 -4.64
C SER A 310 -22.60 11.00 -3.72
N PRO A 311 -22.84 10.66 -2.44
CA PRO A 311 -21.80 10.18 -1.54
C PRO A 311 -21.28 8.80 -1.94
N ILE A 312 -21.92 8.12 -2.90
CA ILE A 312 -21.46 6.83 -3.43
C ILE A 312 -20.46 7.09 -4.57
N ILE A 313 -19.19 6.77 -4.32
CA ILE A 313 -18.07 7.00 -5.23
C ILE A 313 -17.78 5.76 -6.10
N GLY A 314 -16.97 5.89 -7.14
CA GLY A 314 -16.43 4.75 -7.90
C GLY A 314 -14.97 4.45 -7.55
N ASN A 315 -14.57 3.19 -7.60
CA ASN A 315 -13.16 2.79 -7.49
C ASN A 315 -12.71 2.24 -8.86
N GLU A 316 -12.00 3.06 -9.63
CA GLU A 316 -11.66 2.80 -11.04
C GLU A 316 -10.30 2.11 -11.18
N GLU A 317 -9.44 2.16 -10.16
CA GLU A 317 -8.21 1.38 -10.18
C GLU A 317 -7.88 0.75 -8.83
N SER A 318 -7.66 -0.56 -8.84
CA SER A 318 -7.15 -1.32 -7.71
C SER A 318 -6.46 -2.58 -8.19
N GLY A 319 -5.41 -2.99 -7.48
CA GLY A 319 -4.70 -4.22 -7.80
C GLY A 319 -3.32 -4.25 -7.17
N LEU A 320 -2.71 -5.44 -7.20
CA LEU A 320 -1.38 -5.68 -6.65
C LEU A 320 -0.51 -6.40 -7.67
N ALA A 321 0.66 -5.85 -7.95
CA ALA A 321 1.65 -6.49 -8.81
C ALA A 321 2.57 -7.39 -8.00
N ILE A 322 3.02 -8.47 -8.62
CA ILE A 322 4.01 -9.39 -8.07
C ILE A 322 5.14 -9.59 -9.09
N PRO A 323 6.36 -10.00 -8.66
CA PRO A 323 7.43 -10.38 -9.58
C PRO A 323 6.95 -11.48 -10.54
N TYR A 324 7.35 -11.39 -11.81
CA TYR A 324 6.98 -12.37 -12.83
C TYR A 324 7.36 -13.80 -12.41
N GLY A 325 8.54 -14.01 -11.81
CA GLY A 325 9.05 -15.31 -11.38
C GLY A 325 8.34 -15.91 -10.16
N THR A 326 7.36 -15.23 -9.57
CA THR A 326 6.67 -15.72 -8.36
C THR A 326 6.00 -17.09 -8.62
N PRO A 327 6.22 -18.10 -7.74
CA PRO A 327 5.52 -19.37 -7.80
C PRO A 327 4.00 -19.22 -7.59
N PHE A 328 3.22 -20.14 -8.14
CA PHE A 328 1.76 -20.08 -8.11
C PHE A 328 1.14 -20.43 -6.74
N ASP A 329 1.85 -21.17 -5.88
CA ASP A 329 1.32 -21.79 -4.66
C ASP A 329 1.92 -21.26 -3.34
N ARG A 330 2.84 -20.28 -3.38
CA ARG A 330 3.54 -19.82 -2.18
C ARG A 330 4.04 -18.38 -2.26
N GLY A 331 4.44 -17.84 -1.12
CA GLY A 331 5.06 -16.52 -1.01
C GLY A 331 4.11 -15.40 -1.44
N LEU A 332 4.60 -14.49 -2.28
CA LEU A 332 3.87 -13.27 -2.67
C LEU A 332 2.56 -13.55 -3.42
N ALA A 333 2.42 -14.69 -4.11
CA ALA A 333 1.17 -15.03 -4.81
C ALA A 333 0.01 -15.25 -3.81
N ILE A 334 0.27 -15.94 -2.69
CA ILE A 334 -0.74 -16.15 -1.64
C ILE A 334 -1.08 -14.83 -0.95
N VAL A 335 -0.06 -14.03 -0.62
CA VAL A 335 -0.24 -12.69 -0.03
C VAL A 335 -1.09 -11.79 -0.95
N GLN A 336 -0.80 -11.77 -2.26
CA GLN A 336 -1.58 -11.04 -3.25
C GLN A 336 -3.05 -11.50 -3.27
N ALA A 337 -3.29 -12.81 -3.20
CA ALA A 337 -4.64 -13.37 -3.21
C ALA A 337 -5.46 -12.95 -1.97
N GLU A 338 -4.86 -13.05 -0.79
CA GLU A 338 -5.48 -12.63 0.47
C GLU A 338 -5.81 -11.14 0.49
N LEU A 339 -4.87 -10.30 0.05
CA LEU A 339 -5.07 -8.85 -0.01
C LEU A 339 -6.14 -8.48 -1.06
N THR A 340 -6.15 -9.15 -2.22
CA THR A 340 -7.17 -8.94 -3.26
C THR A 340 -8.57 -9.24 -2.73
N ALA A 341 -8.74 -10.38 -2.05
CA ALA A 341 -10.03 -10.74 -1.45
C ALA A 341 -10.47 -9.71 -0.40
N ARG A 342 -9.57 -9.33 0.52
CA ARG A 342 -9.87 -8.35 1.58
C ARG A 342 -10.17 -6.97 1.03
N GLN A 343 -9.45 -6.53 -0.01
CA GLN A 343 -9.73 -5.27 -0.70
C GLN A 343 -11.13 -5.28 -1.33
N LEU A 344 -11.54 -6.35 -2.00
CA LEU A 344 -12.90 -6.49 -2.55
C LEU A 344 -13.98 -6.42 -1.47
N ILE A 345 -13.79 -7.15 -0.37
CA ILE A 345 -14.73 -7.17 0.77
C ILE A 345 -14.90 -5.76 1.36
N ILE A 346 -13.77 -5.09 1.64
CA ILE A 346 -13.76 -3.73 2.20
C ILE A 346 -14.39 -2.73 1.22
N THR A 347 -14.12 -2.87 -0.08
CA THR A 347 -14.73 -2.03 -1.12
C THR A 347 -16.24 -2.21 -1.17
N LYS A 348 -16.73 -3.46 -1.14
CA LYS A 348 -18.17 -3.75 -1.14
C LYS A 348 -18.86 -3.23 0.14
N ALA A 349 -18.13 -3.17 1.25
CA ALA A 349 -18.60 -2.56 2.50
C ALA A 349 -18.47 -1.02 2.52
N GLY A 350 -17.70 -0.43 1.61
CA GLY A 350 -17.54 1.01 1.48
C GLY A 350 -18.74 1.67 0.78
N PRO A 351 -18.83 3.01 0.82
CA PRO A 351 -19.77 3.78 -0.01
C PRO A 351 -19.32 3.80 -1.49
N VAL A 352 -19.14 2.64 -2.10
CA VAL A 352 -18.56 2.48 -3.44
C VAL A 352 -19.56 1.82 -4.39
N SER A 353 -19.73 2.34 -5.61
CA SER A 353 -20.69 1.81 -6.59
C SER A 353 -20.12 0.67 -7.44
N HIS A 354 -18.80 0.62 -7.62
CA HIS A 354 -18.12 -0.42 -8.38
C HIS A 354 -16.63 -0.51 -7.97
N TYR A 355 -16.07 -1.69 -8.16
CA TYR A 355 -14.66 -2.00 -8.04
C TYR A 355 -14.12 -2.38 -9.41
N GLU A 356 -13.13 -1.66 -9.91
CA GLU A 356 -12.40 -2.01 -11.11
C GLU A 356 -11.02 -2.60 -10.76
N LEU A 357 -10.81 -3.86 -11.16
CA LEU A 357 -9.48 -4.46 -11.10
C LEU A 357 -8.63 -3.95 -12.26
N HIS A 358 -7.53 -3.28 -11.92
CA HIS A 358 -6.57 -2.76 -12.87
C HIS A 358 -5.64 -3.87 -13.38
N MET A 359 -5.41 -3.91 -14.70
CA MET A 359 -4.41 -4.77 -15.35
C MET A 359 -4.50 -6.25 -14.95
N PRO A 360 -5.66 -6.91 -15.20
CA PRO A 360 -5.93 -8.27 -14.76
C PRO A 360 -4.87 -9.29 -15.21
N GLY A 361 -4.29 -9.11 -16.39
CA GLY A 361 -3.23 -9.95 -16.94
C GLY A 361 -2.44 -9.21 -18.01
N ASN A 362 -1.70 -8.17 -17.63
CA ASN A 362 -0.95 -7.38 -18.59
C ASN A 362 0.17 -8.24 -19.22
N ILE A 363 0.15 -8.38 -20.55
CA ILE A 363 1.20 -9.06 -21.31
C ILE A 363 2.35 -8.05 -21.44
N PRO A 364 3.54 -8.30 -20.85
CA PRO A 364 4.70 -7.46 -21.16
C PRO A 364 4.93 -7.51 -22.67
N ALA A 365 4.93 -6.35 -23.32
CA ALA A 365 5.24 -6.21 -24.74
C ALA A 365 6.61 -6.87 -25.06
N PRO A 366 6.85 -7.25 -26.32
CA PRO A 366 7.56 -8.47 -26.72
C PRO A 366 9.07 -8.35 -26.53
N LYS A 367 9.52 -8.54 -25.30
CA LYS A 367 10.87 -9.01 -25.00
C LYS A 367 10.80 -10.13 -23.96
N ALA A 368 9.95 -11.13 -24.22
CA ALA A 368 9.89 -12.35 -23.41
C ALA A 368 11.26 -13.05 -23.26
N LYS A 369 12.23 -12.76 -24.14
CA LYS A 369 13.63 -13.20 -24.03
C LYS A 369 14.44 -12.50 -22.93
N GLU A 370 13.97 -11.37 -22.39
CA GLU A 370 14.66 -10.53 -21.40
C GLU A 370 13.90 -10.40 -20.07
N LEU A 371 12.75 -11.07 -19.90
CA LEU A 371 12.00 -11.03 -18.64
C LEU A 371 12.78 -11.77 -17.55
N LYS A 372 13.55 -11.01 -16.77
CA LYS A 372 14.17 -11.48 -15.53
C LYS A 372 13.07 -11.92 -14.57
N ASP A 373 13.32 -12.94 -13.75
CA ASP A 373 12.36 -13.42 -12.74
C ASP A 373 11.90 -12.31 -11.78
N THR A 374 12.74 -11.28 -11.62
CA THR A 374 12.50 -10.10 -10.78
C THR A 374 11.75 -8.97 -11.49
N ALA A 375 11.49 -9.09 -12.80
CA ALA A 375 10.75 -8.07 -13.53
C ALA A 375 9.35 -7.93 -12.92
N PRO A 376 8.93 -6.71 -12.55
CA PRO A 376 7.57 -6.50 -12.08
C PRO A 376 6.63 -6.80 -13.24
N ALA A 377 5.65 -7.67 -13.00
CA ALA A 377 4.59 -7.91 -13.94
C ALA A 377 3.29 -7.42 -13.29
N MET A 378 2.59 -6.50 -13.96
CA MET A 378 1.22 -6.08 -13.60
C MET A 378 0.25 -7.22 -13.91
N CYS A 379 0.41 -8.33 -13.19
CA CYS A 379 -0.31 -9.58 -13.28
C CYS A 379 -1.16 -9.69 -12.02
N THR A 380 -2.24 -8.89 -11.95
CA THR A 380 -3.00 -8.79 -10.69
C THR A 380 -3.76 -10.09 -10.39
N ILE A 381 -4.23 -10.81 -11.41
CA ILE A 381 -4.91 -12.10 -11.22
C ILE A 381 -4.55 -13.17 -12.26
N TRP A 382 -3.95 -12.81 -13.39
CA TRP A 382 -3.41 -13.74 -14.39
C TRP A 382 -1.94 -13.45 -14.67
N LYS A 383 -1.18 -14.52 -14.84
CA LYS A 383 0.20 -14.49 -15.30
C LYS A 383 0.27 -14.90 -16.78
N PRO A 384 0.76 -14.02 -17.67
CA PRO A 384 1.00 -14.38 -19.06
C PRO A 384 2.19 -15.32 -19.16
N VAL A 385 2.10 -16.30 -20.06
CA VAL A 385 3.13 -17.28 -20.39
C VAL A 385 3.22 -17.33 -21.91
N TRP A 386 4.38 -16.98 -22.46
CA TRP A 386 4.59 -16.93 -23.91
C TRP A 386 5.09 -18.27 -24.45
N ASP A 387 4.45 -18.81 -25.49
CA ASP A 387 4.86 -20.07 -26.14
C ASP A 387 5.76 -19.85 -27.38
N GLY A 388 6.07 -18.60 -27.72
CA GLY A 388 6.79 -18.22 -28.95
C GLY A 388 5.87 -17.62 -30.02
N LYS A 389 4.57 -17.91 -29.99
CA LYS A 389 3.56 -17.48 -30.98
C LYS A 389 2.45 -16.64 -30.36
N LYS A 390 2.00 -16.97 -29.15
CA LYS A 390 0.96 -16.24 -28.41
C LYS A 390 1.19 -16.32 -26.90
N ALA A 391 0.49 -15.45 -26.18
CA ALA A 391 0.45 -15.47 -24.71
C ALA A 391 -0.70 -16.35 -24.22
N TYR A 392 -0.40 -17.26 -23.31
CA TYR A 392 -1.37 -17.98 -22.48
C TYR A 392 -1.45 -17.34 -21.12
N GLN A 393 -2.63 -17.32 -20.50
CA GLN A 393 -2.79 -16.63 -19.23
C GLN A 393 -3.24 -17.60 -18.16
N VAL A 394 -2.32 -17.84 -17.25
CA VAL A 394 -2.45 -18.82 -16.17
C VAL A 394 -2.97 -18.09 -14.95
N PRO A 395 -4.09 -18.51 -14.34
CA PRO A 395 -4.63 -17.83 -13.17
C PRO A 395 -3.65 -17.92 -12.00
N LEU A 396 -3.39 -16.76 -11.38
CA LEU A 396 -2.79 -16.68 -10.06
C LEU A 396 -3.85 -17.05 -9.01
N PRO A 397 -3.45 -17.41 -7.77
CA PRO A 397 -4.40 -17.64 -6.69
C PRO A 397 -5.30 -16.41 -6.45
N GLY A 398 -4.83 -15.20 -6.75
CA GLY A 398 -5.64 -13.97 -6.73
C GLY A 398 -6.85 -14.01 -7.67
N GLY A 399 -6.76 -14.71 -8.80
CA GLY A 399 -7.90 -14.89 -9.71
C GLY A 399 -8.99 -15.79 -9.14
N ALA A 400 -8.61 -16.86 -8.43
CA ALA A 400 -9.56 -17.71 -7.71
C ALA A 400 -10.18 -16.97 -6.51
N ALA A 401 -9.37 -16.17 -5.80
CA ALA A 401 -9.83 -15.30 -4.72
C ALA A 401 -10.84 -14.25 -5.19
N TYR A 402 -10.56 -13.58 -6.32
CA TYR A 402 -11.47 -12.65 -6.97
C TYR A 402 -12.80 -13.35 -7.34
N ALA A 403 -12.72 -14.50 -8.03
CA ALA A 403 -13.90 -15.22 -8.48
C ALA A 403 -14.80 -15.64 -7.32
N THR A 404 -14.20 -16.09 -6.23
CA THR A 404 -14.93 -16.48 -5.02
C THR A 404 -15.58 -15.27 -4.35
N ALA A 405 -14.83 -14.18 -4.15
CA ALA A 405 -15.36 -12.95 -3.59
C ALA A 405 -16.55 -12.43 -4.42
N ALA A 406 -16.40 -12.37 -5.75
CA ALA A 406 -17.47 -11.98 -6.66
C ALA A 406 -18.70 -12.89 -6.55
N ALA A 407 -18.51 -14.21 -6.45
CA ALA A 407 -19.61 -15.16 -6.30
C ALA A 407 -20.39 -14.98 -4.99
N GLN A 408 -19.69 -14.72 -3.88
CA GLN A 408 -20.31 -14.57 -2.56
C GLN A 408 -20.97 -13.20 -2.39
N LEU A 409 -20.33 -12.13 -2.89
CA LEU A 409 -20.75 -10.74 -2.68
C LEU A 409 -21.69 -10.19 -3.77
N LYS A 410 -21.96 -10.94 -4.86
CA LYS A 410 -22.83 -10.48 -5.95
C LYS A 410 -24.19 -10.01 -5.43
N PHE A 411 -24.53 -8.76 -5.77
CA PHE A 411 -25.78 -8.08 -5.39
C PHE A 411 -26.03 -8.01 -3.88
N ALA A 412 -25.06 -8.38 -3.05
CA ALA A 412 -25.20 -8.31 -1.60
C ALA A 412 -25.12 -6.84 -1.16
N ARG A 413 -25.96 -6.48 -0.19
CA ARG A 413 -26.00 -5.13 0.40
C ARG A 413 -25.35 -5.17 1.75
N LYS A 414 -24.49 -4.19 2.06
CA LYS A 414 -23.86 -4.11 3.37
C LYS A 414 -24.91 -3.92 4.46
N ALA A 415 -24.79 -4.71 5.52
CA ALA A 415 -25.42 -4.48 6.81
C ALA A 415 -24.44 -3.84 7.80
N ALA A 416 -23.25 -4.44 7.99
CA ALA A 416 -22.26 -3.98 8.95
C ALA A 416 -20.82 -4.20 8.48
N TYR A 417 -19.89 -3.40 9.01
CA TYR A 417 -18.45 -3.60 8.89
C TYR A 417 -17.76 -3.06 10.13
N PHE A 418 -16.99 -3.89 10.83
CA PHE A 418 -16.27 -3.49 12.03
C PHE A 418 -15.09 -4.42 12.32
N SER A 419 -14.30 -4.05 13.32
CA SER A 419 -13.18 -4.86 13.78
C SER A 419 -13.03 -4.79 15.30
N VAL A 420 -12.54 -5.87 15.90
CA VAL A 420 -12.19 -5.96 17.33
C VAL A 420 -10.86 -6.67 17.44
N ASP A 421 -9.84 -5.99 17.96
CA ASP A 421 -8.48 -6.53 18.14
C ASP A 421 -7.93 -7.27 16.90
N GLN A 422 -8.02 -6.62 15.74
CA GLN A 422 -7.58 -7.16 14.44
C GLN A 422 -8.38 -8.37 13.92
N ASN A 423 -9.47 -8.77 14.58
CA ASN A 423 -10.54 -9.55 13.96
C ASN A 423 -11.40 -8.61 13.14
N TYR A 424 -11.63 -8.93 11.88
CA TYR A 424 -12.44 -8.13 10.98
C TYR A 424 -13.70 -8.89 10.61
N CYS A 425 -14.79 -8.15 10.55
CA CYS A 425 -16.12 -8.66 10.25
C CYS A 425 -16.80 -7.76 9.23
N ALA A 426 -17.28 -8.34 8.14
CA ALA A 426 -18.20 -7.71 7.22
C ALA A 426 -19.49 -8.54 7.14
N ILE A 427 -20.64 -7.88 7.23
CA ILE A 427 -21.96 -8.52 7.17
C ILE A 427 -22.72 -7.92 6.00
N PHE A 428 -23.26 -8.79 5.15
CA PHE A 428 -24.06 -8.43 3.99
C PHE A 428 -25.37 -9.20 3.99
N VAL A 429 -26.41 -8.60 3.42
CA VAL A 429 -27.68 -9.27 3.11
C VAL A 429 -27.70 -9.60 1.62
N LYS A 430 -27.91 -10.87 1.29
CA LYS A 430 -27.98 -11.37 -0.09
C LYS A 430 -29.39 -11.18 -0.68
N PRO A 431 -29.55 -11.28 -2.02
CA PRO A 431 -30.87 -11.14 -2.66
C PRO A 431 -31.93 -12.13 -2.18
N ASP A 432 -31.50 -13.32 -1.77
CA ASP A 432 -32.35 -14.38 -1.17
C ASP A 432 -32.66 -14.12 0.31
N LYS A 433 -32.29 -12.95 0.84
CA LYS A 433 -32.42 -12.51 2.24
C LYS A 433 -31.54 -13.28 3.24
N SER A 434 -30.72 -14.23 2.79
CA SER A 434 -29.71 -14.85 3.66
C SER A 434 -28.65 -13.82 4.05
N THR A 435 -28.03 -14.03 5.21
CA THR A 435 -26.94 -13.18 5.70
C THR A 435 -25.61 -13.82 5.36
N LEU A 436 -24.75 -13.04 4.71
CA LEU A 436 -23.35 -13.37 4.47
C LEU A 436 -22.48 -12.67 5.51
N LEU A 437 -21.86 -13.47 6.36
CA LEU A 437 -20.82 -13.06 7.30
C LEU A 437 -19.45 -13.37 6.71
N VAL A 438 -18.54 -12.41 6.71
CA VAL A 438 -17.16 -12.58 6.24
C VAL A 438 -16.20 -12.26 7.38
N LEU A 439 -15.33 -13.21 7.71
CA LEU A 439 -14.40 -13.13 8.84
C LEU A 439 -12.96 -13.34 8.39
N TRP A 440 -12.04 -12.56 8.95
CA TRP A 440 -10.59 -12.76 8.83
C TRP A 440 -9.86 -12.09 9.99
N ARG A 441 -8.56 -12.35 10.12
CA ARG A 441 -7.71 -11.77 11.16
C ARG A 441 -6.32 -11.44 10.61
N LEU A 442 -5.71 -10.34 11.05
CA LEU A 442 -4.37 -9.94 10.57
C LEU A 442 -3.20 -10.60 11.31
N LYS A 443 -3.41 -10.98 12.58
CA LYS A 443 -2.41 -11.65 13.43
C LYS A 443 -3.10 -12.59 14.40
N ASN A 444 -2.46 -13.70 14.75
CA ASN A 444 -2.68 -14.53 15.95
C ASN A 444 -3.43 -15.86 15.79
N GLU A 445 -2.92 -16.85 16.54
CA GLU A 445 -3.08 -18.31 16.45
C GLU A 445 -4.24 -18.87 17.29
N GLN A 446 -4.96 -17.99 17.99
CA GLN A 446 -6.04 -18.39 18.88
C GLN A 446 -7.30 -18.76 18.09
N PRO A 447 -7.90 -19.94 18.33
CA PRO A 447 -9.13 -20.32 17.66
C PRO A 447 -10.27 -19.35 17.97
N PHE A 448 -11.12 -19.06 16.99
CA PHE A 448 -12.30 -18.22 17.15
C PHE A 448 -13.54 -19.08 17.42
N THR A 449 -14.04 -19.06 18.65
CA THR A 449 -15.25 -19.79 19.06
C THR A 449 -16.49 -18.93 18.87
N PHE A 450 -17.51 -19.48 18.22
CA PHE A 450 -18.79 -18.81 18.01
C PHE A 450 -19.94 -19.81 18.10
N ASP A 451 -21.05 -19.36 18.70
CA ASP A 451 -22.28 -20.15 18.76
C ASP A 451 -23.14 -19.84 17.53
N PHE A 452 -23.12 -20.75 16.56
CA PHE A 452 -23.83 -20.58 15.31
C PHE A 452 -25.32 -20.89 15.51
N PRO A 453 -26.22 -19.92 15.26
CA PRO A 453 -27.66 -20.11 15.49
C PRO A 453 -28.31 -21.08 14.50
N THR A 454 -27.69 -21.29 13.34
CA THR A 454 -28.15 -22.22 12.29
C THR A 454 -26.95 -22.96 11.71
N GLU A 455 -27.23 -23.97 10.89
CA GLU A 455 -26.22 -24.50 9.97
C GLU A 455 -25.68 -23.38 9.07
N VAL A 456 -24.40 -23.46 8.74
CA VAL A 456 -23.66 -22.46 7.97
C VAL A 456 -22.97 -23.09 6.79
N HIS A 457 -23.17 -22.51 5.61
CA HIS A 457 -22.38 -22.82 4.42
C HIS A 457 -21.13 -21.96 4.44
N ALA A 458 -19.98 -22.60 4.65
CA ALA A 458 -18.69 -21.96 4.76
C ALA A 458 -17.87 -22.17 3.48
N VAL A 459 -17.43 -21.08 2.87
CA VAL A 459 -16.63 -21.07 1.64
C VAL A 459 -15.29 -20.41 1.94
N ASN A 460 -14.18 -21.11 1.66
CA ASN A 460 -12.83 -20.52 1.78
C ASN A 460 -12.56 -19.52 0.64
N MET A 461 -11.45 -18.80 0.68
CA MET A 461 -11.17 -17.80 -0.37
C MET A 461 -11.02 -18.36 -1.79
N TYR A 462 -10.81 -19.67 -1.95
CA TYR A 462 -10.65 -20.31 -3.25
C TYR A 462 -11.92 -21.01 -3.75
N GLY A 463 -13.03 -20.90 -2.99
CA GLY A 463 -14.34 -21.40 -3.42
C GLY A 463 -14.66 -22.82 -2.94
N ARG A 464 -13.83 -23.44 -2.10
CA ARG A 464 -14.13 -24.75 -1.51
C ARG A 464 -15.18 -24.57 -0.43
N GLU A 465 -16.27 -25.31 -0.55
CA GLU A 465 -17.41 -25.27 0.37
C GLU A 465 -17.33 -26.38 1.42
N THR A 466 -17.73 -26.05 2.63
CA THR A 466 -17.89 -26.94 3.78
C THR A 466 -19.14 -26.54 4.54
N VAL A 467 -19.75 -27.49 5.26
CA VAL A 467 -20.92 -27.22 6.09
C VAL A 467 -20.49 -27.22 7.55
N ILE A 468 -20.87 -26.18 8.29
CA ILE A 468 -20.62 -26.04 9.72
C ILE A 468 -21.98 -26.19 10.43
N PRO A 469 -22.19 -27.24 11.23
CA PRO A 469 -23.45 -27.44 11.94
C PRO A 469 -23.69 -26.34 12.98
N ALA A 470 -24.96 -26.06 13.27
CA ALA A 470 -25.38 -25.16 14.34
C ALA A 470 -24.75 -25.51 15.70
N GLY A 471 -24.74 -24.54 16.62
CA GLY A 471 -24.17 -24.62 17.95
C GLY A 471 -22.75 -24.06 18.05
N THR A 472 -22.11 -24.28 19.19
CA THR A 472 -20.77 -23.75 19.48
C THR A 472 -19.71 -24.45 18.64
N ARG A 473 -19.00 -23.69 17.82
CA ARG A 473 -17.94 -24.16 16.92
C ARG A 473 -16.72 -23.28 17.04
N THR A 474 -15.58 -23.87 16.69
CA THR A 474 -14.30 -23.20 16.70
C THR A 474 -13.78 -23.10 15.28
N LEU A 475 -13.51 -21.87 14.85
CA LEU A 475 -12.95 -21.55 13.53
C LEU A 475 -11.48 -21.17 13.67
N LYS A 476 -10.65 -21.66 12.75
CA LYS A 476 -9.29 -21.14 12.58
C LYS A 476 -9.37 -19.94 11.64
N LEU A 477 -9.37 -18.73 12.20
CA LEU A 477 -9.31 -17.50 11.40
C LEU A 477 -7.88 -17.22 10.98
N GLU A 478 -7.70 -16.92 9.70
CA GLU A 478 -6.41 -16.59 9.09
C GLU A 478 -6.50 -15.21 8.42
N THR A 479 -5.41 -14.78 7.79
CA THR A 479 -5.39 -13.60 6.93
C THR A 479 -6.24 -13.77 5.67
N ALA A 480 -6.46 -15.02 5.27
CA ALA A 480 -7.43 -15.42 4.28
C ALA A 480 -8.88 -15.28 4.81
N PRO A 481 -9.78 -14.58 4.08
CA PRO A 481 -11.17 -14.48 4.49
C PRO A 481 -11.94 -15.78 4.28
N ILE A 482 -12.84 -16.07 5.22
CA ILE A 482 -13.86 -17.12 5.11
C ILE A 482 -15.24 -16.47 4.94
N TYR A 483 -16.05 -17.02 4.03
CA TYR A 483 -17.39 -16.56 3.71
C TYR A 483 -18.41 -17.53 4.31
N LEU A 484 -19.27 -17.04 5.19
CA LEU A 484 -20.23 -17.82 5.96
C LEU A 484 -21.64 -17.37 5.60
N THR A 485 -22.45 -18.21 4.97
CA THR A 485 -23.86 -17.89 4.68
C THR A 485 -24.77 -18.55 5.71
N LEU A 486 -25.65 -17.75 6.33
CA LEU A 486 -26.55 -18.14 7.41
C LEU A 486 -27.98 -17.67 7.14
N GLN A 487 -28.96 -18.39 7.70
CA GLN A 487 -30.39 -18.03 7.64
C GLN A 487 -30.83 -17.29 8.91
N VAL A 488 -30.20 -16.14 9.19
CA VAL A 488 -30.46 -15.31 10.37
C VAL A 488 -30.45 -13.82 9.99
N PRO A 489 -31.30 -12.97 10.59
CA PRO A 489 -31.24 -11.52 10.38
C PRO A 489 -29.87 -10.92 10.70
N ALA A 490 -29.44 -9.97 9.85
CA ALA A 490 -28.09 -9.41 9.92
C ALA A 490 -27.80 -8.62 11.21
N ASP A 491 -28.81 -7.94 11.76
CA ASP A 491 -28.72 -7.16 13.00
C ASP A 491 -28.56 -8.05 14.25
N GLN A 492 -29.24 -9.19 14.27
CA GLN A 492 -29.05 -10.20 15.31
C GLN A 492 -27.64 -10.80 15.24
N LEU A 493 -27.17 -11.12 14.03
CA LEU A 493 -25.85 -11.68 13.84
C LEU A 493 -24.73 -10.69 14.20
N GLU A 494 -24.90 -9.41 13.86
CA GLU A 494 -23.96 -8.34 14.21
C GLU A 494 -23.69 -8.28 15.72
N LYS A 495 -24.75 -8.25 16.53
CA LYS A 495 -24.61 -8.19 17.99
C LYS A 495 -23.90 -9.43 18.52
N SER A 496 -24.33 -10.62 18.09
CA SER A 496 -23.75 -11.90 18.54
C SER A 496 -22.27 -12.03 18.18
N ILE A 497 -21.88 -11.71 16.94
CA ILE A 497 -20.50 -11.86 16.49
C ILE A 497 -19.59 -10.81 17.12
N LYS A 498 -20.07 -9.57 17.30
CA LYS A 498 -19.34 -8.52 18.01
C LYS A 498 -19.05 -8.92 19.46
N ASN A 499 -20.05 -9.45 20.16
CA ASN A 499 -19.90 -9.95 21.52
C ASN A 499 -18.92 -11.13 21.59
N ALA A 500 -19.00 -12.06 20.64
CA ALA A 500 -18.06 -13.19 20.57
C ALA A 500 -16.61 -12.73 20.34
N MET A 501 -16.39 -11.75 19.45
CA MET A 501 -15.06 -11.16 19.24
C MET A 501 -14.55 -10.45 20.50
N LEU A 502 -15.40 -9.69 21.20
CA LEU A 502 -15.03 -9.01 22.44
C LEU A 502 -14.62 -10.01 23.54
N ARG A 503 -15.40 -11.09 23.73
CA ARG A 503 -15.09 -12.15 24.73
C ARG A 503 -13.76 -12.86 24.49
N GLN A 504 -13.30 -12.85 23.25
CA GLN A 504 -12.06 -13.52 22.81
C GLN A 504 -10.92 -12.55 22.58
N THR A 505 -11.15 -11.25 22.81
CA THR A 505 -10.10 -10.25 22.82
C THR A 505 -9.23 -10.50 24.05
N PRO A 506 -7.89 -10.49 23.92
CA PRO A 506 -7.01 -10.60 25.07
C PRO A 506 -7.37 -9.55 26.12
N THR A 507 -7.55 -9.98 27.37
CA THR A 507 -7.79 -9.07 28.50
C THR A 507 -6.67 -8.04 28.65
N PHE A 508 -5.45 -8.40 28.26
CA PHE A 508 -4.29 -7.53 28.30
C PHE A 508 -3.57 -7.49 26.96
N ARG A 509 -3.03 -6.30 26.64
CA ARG A 509 -1.88 -6.20 25.74
C ARG A 509 -0.65 -5.85 26.56
N PHE A 510 0.49 -6.39 26.17
CA PHE A 510 1.72 -6.17 26.89
C PHE A 510 2.91 -6.20 25.95
N ALA A 511 3.97 -5.54 26.40
CA ALA A 511 5.24 -5.46 25.70
C ALA A 511 6.34 -5.33 26.74
N GLY A 512 7.55 -5.77 26.39
CA GLY A 512 8.70 -5.63 27.26
C GLY A 512 10.00 -5.61 26.48
N TYR A 513 10.98 -4.91 27.02
CA TYR A 513 12.32 -4.83 26.46
C TYR A 513 13.36 -4.77 27.57
N TYR A 514 14.55 -5.28 27.29
CA TYR A 514 15.69 -5.12 28.16
C TYR A 514 16.05 -3.64 28.31
N THR A 515 16.36 -3.19 29.52
CA THR A 515 16.94 -1.86 29.82
C THR A 515 18.44 -1.96 30.10
N SER A 516 18.91 -3.14 30.50
CA SER A 516 20.32 -3.54 30.65
C SER A 516 20.47 -5.05 30.41
N SER A 517 21.67 -5.61 30.60
CA SER A 517 21.89 -7.07 30.60
C SER A 517 21.18 -7.81 31.75
N ASP A 518 20.79 -7.10 32.81
CA ASP A 518 20.23 -7.66 34.04
C ASP A 518 18.92 -6.99 34.47
N ALA A 519 18.32 -6.18 33.60
CA ALA A 519 17.04 -5.53 33.86
C ALA A 519 16.21 -5.40 32.57
N ALA A 520 14.90 -5.47 32.72
CA ALA A 520 13.94 -5.16 31.67
C ALA A 520 12.82 -4.29 32.20
N LYS A 521 12.16 -3.59 31.28
CA LYS A 521 10.93 -2.89 31.56
C LYS A 521 9.79 -3.56 30.81
N ILE A 522 8.70 -3.80 31.51
CA ILE A 522 7.47 -4.31 30.93
C ILE A 522 6.36 -3.28 31.02
N PHE A 523 5.39 -3.41 30.12
CA PHE A 523 4.20 -2.59 30.04
C PHE A 523 3.01 -3.52 29.90
N ILE A 524 1.99 -3.32 30.70
CA ILE A 524 0.74 -4.09 30.67
C ILE A 524 -0.41 -3.12 30.55
N ARG A 525 -1.24 -3.32 29.54
CA ARG A 525 -2.43 -2.55 29.27
C ARG A 525 -3.66 -3.41 29.50
N ASN A 526 -4.59 -2.92 30.29
CA ASN A 526 -5.90 -3.54 30.44
C ASN A 526 -6.81 -3.12 29.27
N LEU A 527 -7.32 -4.09 28.52
CA LEU A 527 -8.27 -3.88 27.43
C LEU A 527 -9.72 -4.09 27.85
N ASP A 528 -9.97 -4.51 29.09
CA ASP A 528 -11.30 -4.71 29.64
C ASP A 528 -11.92 -3.38 30.12
N GLU A 529 -13.24 -3.37 30.30
CA GLU A 529 -14.02 -2.24 30.83
C GLU A 529 -13.94 -2.14 32.36
N GLU A 530 -13.43 -3.19 33.01
CA GLU A 530 -13.26 -3.26 34.46
C GLU A 530 -11.79 -3.21 34.87
N THR A 531 -11.53 -2.70 36.08
CA THR A 531 -10.18 -2.75 36.68
C THR A 531 -9.76 -4.20 36.90
N LYS A 532 -8.55 -4.58 36.46
CA LYS A 532 -8.01 -5.92 36.67
C LYS A 532 -6.84 -5.93 37.64
N GLN A 533 -6.80 -6.95 38.48
CA GLN A 533 -5.64 -7.24 39.33
C GLN A 533 -4.76 -8.28 38.65
N VAL A 534 -3.45 -8.01 38.59
CA VAL A 534 -2.45 -8.95 38.07
C VAL A 534 -1.30 -9.11 39.05
N ASN A 535 -0.78 -10.32 39.19
CA ASN A 535 0.47 -10.61 39.89
C ASN A 535 1.60 -10.72 38.87
N VAL A 536 2.56 -9.80 38.93
CA VAL A 536 3.77 -9.82 38.11
C VAL A 536 4.96 -10.05 39.04
N SER A 537 5.65 -11.19 38.89
CA SER A 537 6.86 -11.49 39.70
C SER A 537 6.65 -11.30 41.21
N GLY A 538 5.50 -11.73 41.74
CA GLY A 538 5.15 -11.61 43.16
C GLY A 538 4.54 -10.27 43.58
N ARG A 539 4.39 -9.30 42.68
CA ARG A 539 3.78 -7.99 42.96
C ARG A 539 2.37 -7.90 42.38
N ASN A 540 1.40 -7.56 43.23
CA ASN A 540 0.02 -7.31 42.79
C ASN A 540 -0.11 -5.88 42.24
N LEU A 541 -0.67 -5.76 41.04
CA LEU A 541 -0.92 -4.50 40.34
C LEU A 541 -2.39 -4.38 39.99
N SER A 542 -2.96 -3.22 40.27
CA SER A 542 -4.29 -2.84 39.81
C SER A 542 -4.17 -2.03 38.52
N ILE A 543 -4.74 -2.52 37.43
CA ILE A 543 -4.70 -1.89 36.12
C ILE A 543 -6.11 -1.44 35.74
N LEU A 544 -6.34 -0.12 35.78
CA LEU A 544 -7.62 0.50 35.41
C LEU A 544 -7.96 0.26 33.91
N PRO A 545 -9.24 0.29 33.54
CA PRO A 545 -9.70 0.14 32.15
C PRO A 545 -8.94 1.06 31.18
N GLY A 546 -8.44 0.49 30.09
CA GLY A 546 -7.72 1.20 29.04
C GLY A 546 -6.35 1.77 29.43
N LYS A 547 -5.95 1.70 30.71
CA LYS A 547 -4.68 2.25 31.22
C LYS A 547 -3.52 1.28 31.02
N VAL A 548 -2.32 1.85 30.91
CA VAL A 548 -1.05 1.13 30.86
C VAL A 548 -0.34 1.31 32.19
N VAL A 549 0.13 0.20 32.77
CA VAL A 549 1.05 0.19 33.90
C VAL A 549 2.40 -0.32 33.42
N SER A 550 3.49 0.26 33.91
CA SER A 550 4.85 -0.20 33.63
C SER A 550 5.56 -0.69 34.89
N MET A 551 6.44 -1.68 34.75
CA MET A 551 7.23 -2.23 35.86
C MET A 551 8.64 -2.59 35.41
N ASP A 552 9.62 -2.32 36.27
CA ASP A 552 11.00 -2.81 36.11
C ASP A 552 11.15 -4.21 36.71
N ILE A 553 11.74 -5.10 35.93
CA ILE A 553 12.02 -6.50 36.26
C ILE A 553 13.53 -6.70 36.32
N LYS A 554 14.01 -7.24 37.45
CA LYS A 554 15.42 -7.56 37.64
C LYS A 554 15.72 -8.99 37.23
N LYS A 555 16.86 -9.19 36.57
CA LYS A 555 17.38 -10.46 36.08
C LYS A 555 16.34 -11.30 35.33
N PRO A 556 15.66 -10.74 34.32
CA PRO A 556 14.68 -11.51 33.57
C PRO A 556 15.37 -12.55 32.69
N ASP A 557 14.76 -13.73 32.57
CA ASP A 557 15.28 -14.85 31.79
C ASP A 557 14.62 -14.90 30.40
N GLY A 558 14.85 -13.88 29.56
CA GLY A 558 14.25 -13.80 28.22
C GLY A 558 12.78 -13.40 28.17
N GLN A 559 12.04 -13.64 29.25
CA GLN A 559 10.59 -13.45 29.33
C GLN A 559 10.14 -13.10 30.75
N VAL A 560 8.97 -12.48 30.86
CA VAL A 560 8.32 -12.16 32.14
C VAL A 560 6.93 -12.76 32.16
N ARG A 561 6.64 -13.58 33.16
CA ARG A 561 5.31 -14.17 33.34
C ARG A 561 4.50 -13.35 34.33
N PHE A 562 3.20 -13.23 34.08
CA PHE A 562 2.26 -12.65 35.04
C PHE A 562 0.93 -13.40 35.02
N GLN A 563 0.23 -13.36 36.15
CA GLN A 563 -1.05 -14.03 36.34
C GLN A 563 -2.13 -12.99 36.64
N SER A 564 -3.29 -13.07 36.01
CA SER A 564 -4.46 -12.28 36.41
C SER A 564 -5.22 -12.94 37.57
N GLN A 565 -6.06 -12.16 38.24
CA GLN A 565 -6.85 -12.64 39.38
C GLN A 565 -7.81 -13.80 39.05
N ASP A 566 -8.25 -13.92 37.79
CA ASP A 566 -9.03 -15.06 37.27
C ASP A 566 -8.17 -16.31 36.98
N GLY A 567 -6.89 -16.28 37.35
CA GLY A 567 -5.96 -17.40 37.27
C GLY A 567 -5.25 -17.56 35.92
N LYS A 568 -5.58 -16.77 34.89
CA LYS A 568 -4.93 -16.86 33.57
C LYS A 568 -3.48 -16.42 33.63
N GLN A 569 -2.62 -17.18 32.96
CA GLN A 569 -1.19 -16.92 32.86
C GLN A 569 -0.87 -16.25 31.53
N TYR A 570 -0.02 -15.23 31.58
CA TYR A 570 0.45 -14.47 30.42
C TYR A 570 1.98 -14.43 30.41
N GLU A 571 2.55 -14.35 29.23
CA GLU A 571 3.99 -14.30 29.02
C GLU A 571 4.37 -13.11 28.12
N ILE A 572 5.25 -12.26 28.64
CA ILE A 572 5.82 -11.12 27.94
C ILE A 572 7.21 -11.51 27.46
N LYS A 573 7.37 -11.73 26.15
CA LYS A 573 8.70 -11.90 25.55
C LYS A 573 9.43 -10.56 25.54
N LEU A 574 10.68 -10.56 26.00
CA LEU A 574 11.49 -9.36 26.05
C LEU A 574 12.25 -9.19 24.74
N SER A 575 12.06 -8.05 24.08
CA SER A 575 12.90 -7.68 22.94
C SER A 575 14.25 -7.17 23.41
N SER A 576 15.30 -7.45 22.63
CA SER A 576 16.57 -6.75 22.78
C SER A 576 16.32 -5.26 22.51
N GLY A 577 16.57 -4.41 23.50
CA GLY A 577 16.43 -2.96 23.33
C GLY A 577 17.29 -2.47 22.16
N ASN A 578 16.80 -1.47 21.43
CA ASN A 578 17.61 -0.78 20.42
C ASN A 578 18.51 0.25 21.12
N PHE A 579 19.66 -0.20 21.61
CA PHE A 579 20.56 0.60 22.43
C PHE A 579 21.58 1.39 21.59
N GLN A 580 21.91 2.58 22.07
CA GLN A 580 23.00 3.41 21.61
C GLN A 580 23.95 3.68 22.76
N GLN A 581 25.20 3.25 22.59
CA GLN A 581 26.28 3.57 23.51
C GLN A 581 26.65 5.06 23.39
N VAL A 582 26.76 5.74 24.52
CA VAL A 582 27.23 7.13 24.64
C VAL A 582 28.63 7.08 25.21
N ALA A 583 29.63 7.31 24.35
CA ALA A 583 31.03 7.28 24.76
C ALA A 583 31.33 8.40 25.76
N ARG A 584 32.10 8.09 26.80
CA ARG A 584 32.47 9.06 27.83
C ARG A 584 33.67 9.90 27.41
N LEU A 585 33.54 11.22 27.50
CA LEU A 585 34.64 12.18 27.37
C LEU A 585 35.10 12.66 28.75
N ASN A 586 36.41 12.84 28.89
CA ASN A 586 37.02 13.32 30.13
C ASN A 586 37.03 14.86 30.22
N GLN A 587 36.87 15.55 29.10
CA GLN A 587 36.85 17.01 29.02
C GLN A 587 35.90 17.47 27.92
N LYS A 588 35.42 18.71 28.04
CA LYS A 588 34.60 19.35 27.04
C LYS A 588 35.39 19.54 25.73
N PRO A 589 34.87 19.09 24.58
CA PRO A 589 35.53 19.25 23.29
C PRO A 589 35.54 20.72 22.83
N VAL A 590 36.49 21.03 21.94
CA VAL A 590 36.54 22.30 21.20
C VAL A 590 35.79 22.12 19.88
N PHE A 591 34.85 23.00 19.61
CA PHE A 591 34.02 22.98 18.39
C PHE A 591 34.54 24.01 17.39
N ASP A 592 35.47 23.58 16.54
CA ASP A 592 36.15 24.41 15.54
C ASP A 592 35.99 23.87 14.10
N GLY A 593 35.22 22.79 13.93
CA GLY A 593 34.96 22.16 12.63
C GLY A 593 36.12 21.31 12.13
N SER A 594 37.12 21.04 12.99
CA SER A 594 38.22 20.12 12.71
C SER A 594 37.87 18.67 12.98
N GLY A 595 36.92 18.42 13.90
CA GLY A 595 36.56 17.07 14.33
C GLY A 595 37.66 16.35 15.13
N LYS A 596 38.72 17.05 15.58
CA LYS A 596 39.83 16.44 16.35
C LYS A 596 39.37 15.69 17.60
N TRP A 597 38.29 16.13 18.23
CA TRP A 597 37.74 15.48 19.43
C TRP A 597 37.01 14.16 19.16
N LEU A 598 36.80 13.80 17.89
CA LEU A 598 36.18 12.54 17.48
C LEU A 598 37.16 11.37 17.45
N THR A 599 38.46 11.62 17.56
CA THR A 599 39.49 10.58 17.53
C THR A 599 39.26 9.55 18.63
N GLY A 600 39.11 8.28 18.24
CA GLY A 600 38.83 7.16 19.16
C GLY A 600 37.35 6.92 19.46
N LEU A 601 36.44 7.79 19.04
CA LEU A 601 35.01 7.57 19.18
C LEU A 601 34.49 6.62 18.09
N LYS A 602 33.53 5.76 18.46
CA LYS A 602 32.85 4.88 17.50
C LYS A 602 32.03 5.71 16.51
N LYS A 603 32.35 5.55 15.23
CA LYS A 603 31.60 6.14 14.11
C LYS A 603 30.37 5.29 13.77
N GLY A 604 29.22 5.92 13.58
CA GLY A 604 28.07 5.34 12.89
C GLY A 604 27.86 6.01 11.53
N THR A 605 27.16 5.34 10.62
CA THR A 605 26.85 5.86 9.28
C THR A 605 25.36 5.68 8.99
N LEU A 606 24.75 6.70 8.39
CA LEU A 606 23.44 6.67 7.76
C LEU A 606 23.66 6.70 6.25
N SER A 607 23.00 5.83 5.50
CA SER A 607 23.19 5.74 4.05
C SER A 607 21.91 5.44 3.30
N TYR A 608 21.84 5.91 2.06
CA TYR A 608 20.93 5.37 1.07
C TYR A 608 21.26 3.89 0.75
N PRO A 609 20.26 3.01 0.58
CA PRO A 609 18.82 3.26 0.75
C PRO A 609 18.32 3.08 2.18
N ASP A 610 19.12 2.48 3.06
CA ASP A 610 18.67 1.90 4.34
C ASP A 610 18.11 2.90 5.35
N ASN A 611 18.57 4.15 5.28
CA ASN A 611 18.19 5.20 6.23
C ASN A 611 17.30 6.29 5.62
N ILE A 612 16.75 6.09 4.43
CA ILE A 612 15.93 7.11 3.78
C ILE A 612 14.49 7.08 4.29
N ALA A 613 13.99 8.24 4.68
CA ALA A 613 12.60 8.46 5.06
C ALA A 613 11.99 9.68 4.32
N PRO A 614 10.68 9.66 4.03
CA PRO A 614 9.81 8.48 4.12
C PRO A 614 10.24 7.43 3.10
N SER A 615 9.95 6.14 3.33
CA SER A 615 10.31 5.07 2.41
C SER A 615 9.72 5.25 1.00
N SER A 616 8.63 6.01 0.88
CA SER A 616 8.08 6.43 -0.42
C SER A 616 9.07 7.25 -1.26
N ALA A 617 10.04 7.95 -0.65
CA ALA A 617 11.07 8.68 -1.38
C ALA A 617 11.95 7.75 -2.24
N LEU A 618 12.05 6.47 -1.89
CA LEU A 618 12.80 5.45 -2.66
C LEU A 618 12.08 5.03 -3.95
N GLN A 619 10.84 5.49 -4.17
CA GLN A 619 10.13 5.29 -5.42
C GLN A 619 10.88 6.02 -6.54
N LYS A 620 11.33 5.25 -7.54
CA LYS A 620 12.10 5.76 -8.69
C LYS A 620 11.34 6.84 -9.45
N GLU A 621 10.01 6.75 -9.45
CA GLU A 621 9.08 7.65 -10.11
C GLU A 621 9.15 9.08 -9.56
N LEU A 622 9.50 9.24 -8.27
CA LEU A 622 9.69 10.56 -7.66
C LEU A 622 10.99 11.23 -8.09
N CYS A 623 11.90 10.48 -8.73
CA CYS A 623 13.17 10.96 -9.29
C CYS A 623 14.04 11.71 -8.28
N TYR A 624 13.88 11.45 -6.97
CA TYR A 624 14.72 12.05 -5.94
C TYR A 624 16.14 11.46 -5.96
N PHE A 625 16.24 10.18 -6.30
CA PHE A 625 17.50 9.48 -6.46
C PHE A 625 17.58 9.01 -7.91
N LYS A 626 18.41 9.63 -8.75
CA LYS A 626 18.56 9.21 -10.16
C LYS A 626 19.22 7.83 -10.20
N THR A 627 18.45 6.77 -10.53
CA THR A 627 18.82 5.36 -10.32
C THR A 627 19.76 4.74 -11.36
N SER A 628 20.74 5.50 -11.85
CA SER A 628 21.96 4.98 -12.45
C SER A 628 23.04 5.86 -11.87
N PHE A 629 23.92 5.28 -11.03
CA PHE A 629 25.03 5.93 -10.30
C PHE A 629 25.16 7.42 -10.64
N ASN A 630 24.79 8.25 -9.66
CA ASN A 630 24.86 9.70 -9.70
C ASN A 630 25.97 10.15 -10.68
N PRO A 631 25.65 10.84 -11.80
CA PRO A 631 26.69 11.26 -12.76
C PRO A 631 27.77 12.14 -12.10
N ASP A 632 27.48 12.64 -10.90
CA ASP A 632 28.36 13.47 -10.07
C ASP A 632 29.02 12.67 -8.92
N GLY A 633 28.70 11.38 -8.75
CA GLY A 633 29.34 10.46 -7.80
C GLY A 633 28.94 10.57 -6.32
N HIS A 634 28.00 11.44 -5.94
CA HIS A 634 27.65 11.66 -4.53
C HIS A 634 26.79 10.56 -3.91
N SER A 635 27.08 10.24 -2.66
CA SER A 635 26.38 9.25 -1.84
C SER A 635 25.54 9.96 -0.79
N VAL A 636 24.20 9.92 -0.88
CA VAL A 636 23.33 10.47 0.18
C VAL A 636 23.62 9.70 1.48
N SER A 637 24.42 10.30 2.35
CA SER A 637 24.98 9.65 3.53
C SER A 637 25.41 10.67 4.59
N ALA A 638 25.44 10.22 5.83
CA ALA A 638 25.94 11.00 6.95
C ALA A 638 26.68 10.10 7.94
N ASP A 639 27.89 10.49 8.32
CA ASP A 639 28.60 9.90 9.45
C ASP A 639 28.20 10.62 10.75
N TYR A 640 28.07 9.88 11.86
CA TYR A 640 27.71 10.46 13.16
C TYR A 640 28.51 9.87 14.32
N TRP A 641 28.61 10.67 15.39
CA TRP A 641 29.23 10.31 16.65
C TRP A 641 28.40 10.84 17.81
N ILE A 642 28.25 10.02 18.86
CA ILE A 642 27.48 10.34 20.06
C ILE A 642 28.38 10.13 21.28
N ALA A 643 28.50 11.16 22.11
CA ALA A 643 29.31 11.14 23.32
C ALA A 643 28.68 11.97 24.44
N GLY A 644 29.24 11.87 25.64
CA GLY A 644 28.83 12.67 26.80
C GLY A 644 29.97 12.83 27.80
N ASP A 645 29.93 13.90 28.59
CA ASP A 645 30.78 14.05 29.76
C ASP A 645 29.92 14.11 31.04
N LYS A 646 30.43 14.70 32.12
CA LYS A 646 29.63 14.88 33.35
C LYS A 646 28.46 15.86 33.20
N ASP A 647 28.59 16.86 32.33
CA ASP A 647 27.72 18.04 32.27
C ASP A 647 26.92 18.14 30.96
N ASN A 648 27.36 17.50 29.88
CA ASN A 648 26.84 17.71 28.54
C ASN A 648 26.70 16.42 27.70
N PHE A 649 25.73 16.44 26.80
CA PHE A 649 25.59 15.52 25.67
C PHE A 649 26.21 16.12 24.41
N TYR A 650 26.86 15.29 23.60
CA TYR A 650 27.54 15.68 22.37
C TYR A 650 27.04 14.87 21.17
N LEU A 651 26.70 15.57 20.09
CA LEU A 651 26.38 14.99 18.78
C LEU A 651 27.28 15.63 17.72
N ALA A 652 27.94 14.81 16.92
CA ALA A 652 28.58 15.25 15.70
C ALA A 652 27.96 14.55 14.50
N VAL A 653 27.70 15.28 13.42
CA VAL A 653 27.17 14.73 12.16
C VAL A 653 27.91 15.34 10.99
N LYS A 654 28.50 14.52 10.12
CA LYS A 654 29.16 14.92 8.89
C LYS A 654 28.36 14.41 7.70
N VAL A 655 27.77 15.32 6.94
CA VAL A 655 26.85 15.03 5.84
C VAL A 655 27.58 15.19 4.50
N ASP A 656 27.48 14.21 3.60
CA ASP A 656 27.81 14.38 2.17
C ASP A 656 26.67 15.17 1.54
N ASP A 657 26.85 16.48 1.48
CA ASP A 657 25.84 17.49 1.15
C ASP A 657 26.44 18.27 -0.03
N PRO A 658 26.16 17.95 -1.29
CA PRO A 658 26.75 18.70 -2.41
C PRO A 658 26.14 20.10 -2.57
N VAL A 659 24.88 20.30 -2.15
CA VAL A 659 24.15 21.55 -2.31
C VAL A 659 23.60 22.00 -0.96
N HIS A 660 24.35 22.86 -0.28
CA HIS A 660 23.91 23.36 1.00
C HIS A 660 22.83 24.44 0.85
N LEU A 661 21.64 24.18 1.39
CA LEU A 661 20.49 25.09 1.35
C LEU A 661 19.92 25.26 2.76
N GLN A 662 20.05 26.46 3.33
CA GLN A 662 19.38 26.84 4.57
C GLN A 662 18.84 28.28 4.51
N ARG A 663 17.53 28.41 4.27
CA ARG A 663 16.86 29.71 4.11
C ARG A 663 16.21 30.21 5.40
N GLN A 664 16.16 29.39 6.45
CA GLN A 664 15.41 29.65 7.66
C GLN A 664 16.33 29.82 8.87
N ASP A 665 15.97 30.76 9.75
CA ASP A 665 16.65 31.00 11.02
C ASP A 665 15.98 30.31 12.22
N TYR A 666 14.70 29.98 12.06
CA TYR A 666 13.85 29.45 13.13
C TYR A 666 13.30 28.08 12.75
N ASN A 667 12.67 27.96 11.58
CA ASN A 667 12.16 26.69 11.06
C ASN A 667 13.25 25.91 10.31
N VAL A 668 14.39 25.70 10.97
CA VAL A 668 15.59 25.13 10.32
C VAL A 668 15.34 23.74 9.72
N TRP A 669 14.37 22.99 10.27
CA TRP A 669 13.93 21.67 9.78
C TRP A 669 13.37 21.66 8.35
N MET A 670 13.01 22.82 7.79
CA MET A 670 12.48 22.91 6.42
C MET A 670 13.57 22.71 5.36
N ASP A 671 14.83 22.84 5.74
CA ASP A 671 15.99 22.92 4.88
C ASP A 671 17.14 22.13 5.54
N ASP A 672 18.37 22.30 5.08
CA ASP A 672 19.53 21.54 5.56
C ASP A 672 19.76 21.75 7.04
N SER A 673 19.58 20.68 7.80
CA SER A 673 19.64 20.72 9.25
C SER A 673 19.74 19.33 9.85
N VAL A 674 20.20 19.28 11.10
CA VAL A 674 20.08 18.10 11.95
C VAL A 674 18.98 18.38 12.97
N GLN A 675 17.87 17.64 12.90
CA GLN A 675 16.81 17.68 13.91
C GLN A 675 16.97 16.49 14.85
N PHE A 676 16.84 16.72 16.15
CA PHE A 676 17.04 15.68 17.17
C PHE A 676 16.11 15.85 18.35
N ILE A 677 15.83 14.72 19.01
CA ILE A 677 14.90 14.64 20.12
C ILE A 677 15.53 13.92 21.30
N PHE A 678 15.27 14.45 22.49
CA PHE A 678 15.53 13.77 23.75
C PHE A 678 14.23 13.40 24.45
N SER A 679 14.22 12.20 25.01
CA SER A 679 13.21 11.75 25.96
C SER A 679 13.86 11.29 27.26
N PHE A 680 13.11 11.46 28.35
CA PHE A 680 13.51 11.17 29.74
C PHE A 680 12.63 10.09 30.38
N GLY A 681 11.45 9.85 29.80
CA GLY A 681 10.53 8.82 30.24
C GLY A 681 10.79 7.52 29.49
N ASP A 682 10.31 6.42 30.05
CA ASP A 682 10.20 5.19 29.28
C ASP A 682 8.87 5.24 28.53
N PRO A 683 8.89 5.51 27.21
CA PRO A 683 7.69 5.63 26.44
C PRO A 683 6.96 4.28 26.46
N VAL A 684 5.65 4.38 26.64
CA VAL A 684 4.75 3.26 26.41
C VAL A 684 5.00 2.76 24.98
N PRO A 685 5.23 1.45 24.76
CA PRO A 685 5.38 0.90 23.42
C PRO A 685 4.17 1.26 22.54
N ALA A 686 4.41 1.62 21.28
CA ALA A 686 3.38 2.16 20.38
C ALA A 686 2.17 1.21 20.23
N GLU A 687 2.38 -0.09 20.31
CA GLU A 687 1.34 -1.13 20.28
C GLU A 687 0.36 -1.08 21.48
N LEU A 688 0.73 -0.35 22.54
CA LEU A 688 -0.06 -0.12 23.75
C LEU A 688 -0.65 1.29 23.83
N ILE A 689 -0.33 2.21 22.91
CA ILE A 689 -0.84 3.59 22.89
C ILE A 689 -2.16 3.64 22.06
N TYR A 690 -3.17 4.44 22.47
CA TYR A 690 -4.32 4.76 21.59
C TYR A 690 -3.91 5.83 20.57
N PRO A 691 -4.46 5.86 19.34
CA PRO A 691 -4.14 6.87 18.33
C PRO A 691 -4.25 8.34 18.80
N ASP A 692 -5.01 8.58 19.87
CA ASP A 692 -5.37 9.93 20.35
C ASP A 692 -4.55 10.39 21.58
N SER A 693 -3.70 9.53 22.16
CA SER A 693 -2.82 9.94 23.26
C SER A 693 -1.49 10.43 22.71
N VAL A 694 -1.38 11.76 22.54
CA VAL A 694 -0.13 12.45 22.23
C VAL A 694 0.80 12.31 23.43
N PRO A 695 2.00 11.70 23.29
CA PRO A 695 2.99 11.67 24.37
C PRO A 695 3.37 13.09 24.81
N ASP A 696 3.64 13.26 26.11
CA ASP A 696 4.12 14.50 26.72
C ASP A 696 5.35 15.09 25.98
N PRO A 697 5.58 16.42 26.04
CA PRO A 697 6.43 17.12 25.09
C PRO A 697 7.90 16.73 25.23
N GLU A 698 8.34 15.85 24.35
CA GLU A 698 9.75 15.59 24.09
C GLU A 698 10.48 16.89 23.72
N LEU A 699 11.73 17.01 24.17
CA LEU A 699 12.55 18.17 23.84
C LEU A 699 13.09 17.98 22.42
N ASN A 700 12.52 18.75 21.49
CA ASN A 700 12.82 18.67 20.07
C ASN A 700 13.63 19.90 19.64
N PHE A 701 14.78 19.66 19.04
CA PHE A 701 15.75 20.68 18.63
C PHE A 701 16.14 20.52 17.16
N GLY A 702 16.59 21.60 16.55
CA GLY A 702 17.22 21.61 15.22
C GLY A 702 18.49 22.44 15.23
N ALA A 703 19.54 21.94 14.58
CA ALA A 703 20.79 22.65 14.37
C ALA A 703 21.01 22.88 12.87
N ALA A 704 21.45 24.07 12.48
CA ALA A 704 21.68 24.44 11.09
C ALA A 704 22.75 25.53 10.93
N LEU A 705 23.30 25.64 9.71
CA LEU A 705 24.11 26.78 9.29
C LEU A 705 23.20 27.80 8.60
N SER A 706 22.73 28.79 9.35
CA SER A 706 21.90 29.87 8.78
C SER A 706 22.77 30.95 8.10
N HIS A 707 22.13 31.90 7.42
CA HIS A 707 22.81 33.09 6.90
C HIS A 707 23.46 33.96 8.00
N LYS A 708 23.07 33.80 9.26
CA LYS A 708 23.69 34.45 10.44
C LYS A 708 24.71 33.57 11.16
N GLY A 709 25.08 32.44 10.55
CA GLY A 709 25.97 31.43 11.14
C GLY A 709 25.23 30.28 11.82
N PRO A 710 25.98 29.45 12.58
CA PRO A 710 25.44 28.29 13.29
C PRO A 710 24.33 28.67 14.28
N VAL A 711 23.22 27.91 14.26
CA VAL A 711 22.09 28.10 15.17
C VAL A 711 21.59 26.77 15.72
N ILE A 712 21.09 26.78 16.96
CA ILE A 712 20.25 25.73 17.54
C ILE A 712 18.90 26.35 17.90
N VAL A 713 17.81 25.67 17.53
CA VAL A 713 16.43 26.08 17.83
C VAL A 713 15.72 24.95 18.56
N GLN A 714 14.99 25.28 19.63
CA GLN A 714 14.09 24.35 20.31
C GLN A 714 12.65 24.54 19.78
N PHE A 715 12.08 23.49 19.19
CA PHE A 715 10.73 23.50 18.62
C PHE A 715 9.65 23.13 19.64
N ARG A 716 9.98 22.25 20.60
CA ARG A 716 9.06 21.77 21.65
C ARG A 716 9.72 21.79 23.03
N GLY A 717 8.91 22.06 24.07
CA GLY A 717 9.31 22.26 25.47
C GLY A 717 8.91 23.64 26.00
N LYS A 718 9.22 23.92 27.27
CA LYS A 718 8.84 25.17 27.96
C LYS A 718 9.52 26.41 27.36
N ASP A 719 10.78 26.27 26.96
CA ASP A 719 11.58 27.38 26.45
C ASP A 719 11.77 27.24 24.92
N LYS A 720 10.75 27.56 24.11
CA LYS A 720 10.87 27.47 22.64
C LYS A 720 11.80 28.56 22.08
N GLY A 721 12.39 28.29 20.92
CA GLY A 721 13.18 29.24 20.13
C GLY A 721 14.68 29.04 20.18
N LYS A 722 15.44 30.05 19.73
CA LYS A 722 16.90 29.98 19.58
C LYS A 722 17.59 29.74 20.92
N LYS A 723 18.60 28.87 20.92
CA LYS A 723 19.40 28.49 22.10
C LYS A 723 20.82 28.97 21.97
N LYS A 724 21.38 29.45 23.08
CA LYS A 724 22.79 29.81 23.22
C LYS A 724 23.66 28.61 23.61
N PHE A 725 23.29 27.42 23.14
CA PHE A 725 24.07 26.21 23.38
C PHE A 725 25.31 26.22 22.49
N PRO A 726 26.45 25.63 22.92
CA PRO A 726 27.61 25.55 22.05
C PRO A 726 27.28 24.73 20.81
N VAL A 727 27.42 25.36 19.66
CA VAL A 727 27.20 24.77 18.35
C VAL A 727 28.22 25.32 17.38
N ASN A 728 28.72 24.44 16.53
CA ASN A 728 29.48 24.84 15.36
C ASN A 728 28.96 24.06 14.16
N VAL A 729 28.62 24.77 13.09
CA VAL A 729 28.23 24.15 11.82
C VAL A 729 29.13 24.74 10.77
N THR A 730 29.94 23.91 10.15
CA THR A 730 30.92 24.34 9.14
C THR A 730 30.63 23.69 7.81
N ARG A 731 30.88 24.46 6.76
CA ARG A 731 30.77 24.00 5.38
C ARG A 731 32.18 23.92 4.79
N LYS A 732 32.55 22.77 4.24
CA LYS A 732 33.82 22.55 3.55
C LYS A 732 33.58 21.73 2.29
N ASN A 733 33.75 22.35 1.13
CA ASN A 733 33.48 21.74 -0.18
C ASN A 733 32.05 21.17 -0.23
N ASN A 734 31.92 19.84 -0.37
CA ASN A 734 30.66 19.10 -0.46
C ASN A 734 30.24 18.49 0.88
N TYR A 735 30.76 19.00 2.00
CA TYR A 735 30.41 18.48 3.32
C TYR A 735 29.94 19.59 4.25
N THR A 736 28.85 19.29 4.96
CA THR A 736 28.39 20.08 6.09
C THR A 736 28.62 19.30 7.37
N PHE A 737 29.33 19.90 8.31
CA PHE A 737 29.73 19.26 9.56
C PHE A 737 29.14 20.00 10.75
N TYR A 738 28.32 19.28 11.52
CA TYR A 738 27.60 19.74 12.68
C TYR A 738 28.29 19.22 13.94
N GLU A 739 28.62 20.12 14.87
CA GLU A 739 29.14 19.82 16.20
C GLU A 739 28.22 20.48 17.24
N ILE A 740 27.54 19.67 18.03
CA ILE A 740 26.43 20.10 18.89
C ILE A 740 26.71 19.68 20.33
N CYS A 741 26.56 20.60 21.28
CA CYS A 741 26.65 20.36 22.71
C CYS A 741 25.35 20.79 23.38
N ILE A 742 24.73 19.88 24.14
CA ILE A 742 23.51 20.13 24.87
C ILE A 742 23.76 19.91 26.37
N PRO A 743 23.71 20.96 27.20
CA PRO A 743 23.90 20.82 28.64
C PRO A 743 22.79 19.97 29.27
N TYR A 744 23.13 18.96 30.07
CA TYR A 744 22.12 18.14 30.78
C TYR A 744 21.24 18.98 31.71
N LYS A 745 21.79 20.04 32.29
CA LYS A 745 21.03 20.99 33.10
C LYS A 745 19.89 21.65 32.30
N ALA A 746 20.12 21.98 31.03
CA ALA A 746 19.11 22.56 30.15
C ALA A 746 18.05 21.55 29.70
N LEU A 747 18.39 20.27 29.75
CA LEU A 747 17.51 19.13 29.50
C LEU A 747 16.68 18.73 30.74
N GLY A 748 17.04 19.21 31.92
CA GLY A 748 16.47 18.75 33.20
C GLY A 748 17.06 17.43 33.71
N GLY A 749 18.12 16.91 33.08
CA GLY A 749 18.79 15.67 33.46
C GLY A 749 19.49 14.97 32.29
N LYS A 750 19.99 13.76 32.54
CA LYS A 750 20.50 12.88 31.49
C LYS A 750 19.31 12.20 30.78
N PRO A 751 19.16 12.35 29.46
CA PRO A 751 18.12 11.65 28.71
C PRO A 751 18.40 10.15 28.67
N ASN A 752 17.35 9.33 28.71
CA ASN A 752 17.43 7.87 28.55
C ASN A 752 17.21 7.43 27.10
N ARG A 753 16.71 8.32 26.23
CA ARG A 753 16.45 8.04 24.81
C ARG A 753 16.81 9.21 23.91
N PHE A 754 17.19 8.87 22.68
CA PHE A 754 17.65 9.82 21.69
C PHE A 754 17.38 9.34 20.26
N GLY A 755 17.06 10.30 19.39
CA GLY A 755 17.04 10.09 17.95
C GLY A 755 17.32 11.38 17.21
N PHE A 756 17.72 11.25 15.95
CA PHE A 756 17.90 12.39 15.06
C PHE A 756 17.58 12.04 13.60
N VAL A 757 17.38 13.08 12.81
CA VAL A 757 17.29 13.05 11.35
C VAL A 757 18.20 14.12 10.77
N VAL A 758 18.67 13.87 9.55
CA VAL A 758 19.40 14.83 8.73
C VAL A 758 18.53 15.18 7.55
N PHE A 759 18.07 16.43 7.52
CA PHE A 759 17.45 17.01 6.34
C PHE A 759 18.54 17.46 5.39
N ASP A 760 18.44 17.02 4.14
CA ASP A 760 19.36 17.32 3.05
C ASP A 760 18.51 17.74 1.84
N ASN A 761 18.28 19.05 1.71
CA ASN A 761 17.44 19.67 0.70
C ASN A 761 18.24 20.11 -0.52
N ASN A 762 18.59 19.13 -1.35
CA ASN A 762 19.22 19.36 -2.64
C ASN A 762 18.30 20.01 -3.71
N TYR A 763 17.11 20.52 -3.34
CA TYR A 763 16.11 21.04 -4.28
C TYR A 763 15.70 22.47 -3.95
N PRO A 764 16.39 23.50 -4.50
CA PRO A 764 16.07 24.90 -4.25
C PRO A 764 14.59 25.28 -4.50
N ALA A 765 13.95 24.65 -5.49
CA ALA A 765 12.55 24.87 -5.83
C ALA A 765 11.55 24.25 -4.84
N LYS A 766 11.98 23.36 -3.93
CA LYS A 766 11.12 22.75 -2.92
C LYS A 766 11.20 23.55 -1.64
N ARG A 767 10.04 23.78 -1.01
CA ARG A 767 9.92 24.48 0.28
C ARG A 767 10.43 23.64 1.46
N PHE A 768 10.44 22.32 1.31
CA PHE A 768 10.86 21.35 2.33
C PHE A 768 11.75 20.29 1.70
N ALA A 769 12.69 19.72 2.46
CA ALA A 769 13.42 18.53 2.05
C ALA A 769 12.43 17.38 1.70
N PRO A 770 12.46 16.84 0.47
CA PRO A 770 11.51 15.80 0.05
C PRO A 770 11.78 14.42 0.70
N TYR A 771 12.97 14.26 1.28
CA TYR A 771 13.41 13.10 2.05
C TYR A 771 14.40 13.55 3.13
N TRP A 772 14.74 12.64 4.03
CA TRP A 772 15.79 12.82 5.03
C TRP A 772 16.48 11.49 5.33
N LEU A 773 17.69 11.58 5.90
CA LEU A 773 18.35 10.42 6.52
C LEU A 773 17.88 10.30 7.97
N GLU A 774 17.47 9.11 8.36
CA GLU A 774 16.90 8.85 9.68
C GLU A 774 17.75 7.86 10.47
N TYR A 775 18.24 8.30 11.63
CA TYR A 775 18.96 7.45 12.58
C TYR A 775 18.02 6.54 13.37
N SER A 776 16.84 7.07 13.71
CA SER A 776 15.75 6.32 14.33
C SER A 776 14.42 6.97 13.95
N PRO A 777 13.38 6.18 13.65
CA PRO A 777 12.04 6.69 13.41
C PRO A 777 11.52 7.56 14.56
N GLY A 778 10.54 8.40 14.25
CA GLY A 778 9.82 9.17 15.27
C GLY A 778 10.38 10.58 15.54
N VAL A 779 11.44 11.02 14.86
CA VAL A 779 11.90 12.42 14.98
C VAL A 779 11.11 13.33 14.06
N ALA A 780 11.10 13.02 12.77
CA ALA A 780 10.25 13.68 11.78
C ALA A 780 8.86 13.00 11.74
N GLY A 781 7.81 13.76 11.41
CA GLY A 781 6.46 13.21 11.20
C GLY A 781 5.62 12.93 12.45
N GLY A 782 5.96 13.50 13.63
CA GLY A 782 5.07 13.43 14.80
C GLY A 782 5.72 13.65 16.16
N ALA A 783 7.03 13.43 16.29
CA ALA A 783 7.76 13.30 17.56
C ALA A 783 7.20 12.14 18.41
N ASP A 784 7.81 10.95 18.29
CA ASP A 784 7.38 9.70 18.93
C ASP A 784 8.57 9.02 19.62
N ALA A 785 8.70 9.26 20.93
CA ALA A 785 9.77 8.74 21.78
C ALA A 785 9.87 7.22 21.78
N SER A 786 8.76 6.52 21.54
CA SER A 786 8.73 5.06 21.56
C SER A 786 9.65 4.45 20.50
N LYS A 787 9.91 5.20 19.42
CA LYS A 787 10.75 4.80 18.29
C LYS A 787 12.21 5.26 18.41
N LEU A 788 12.54 6.11 19.38
CA LEU A 788 13.91 6.57 19.64
C LEU A 788 14.77 5.44 20.23
N LYS A 789 16.09 5.51 20.04
CA LYS A 789 17.03 4.55 20.63
C LYS A 789 17.27 4.85 22.10
N GLN A 790 17.47 3.79 22.89
CA GLN A 790 17.79 3.92 24.32
C GLN A 790 19.29 4.21 24.51
N LEU A 791 19.63 5.21 25.31
CA LEU A 791 21.00 5.60 25.58
C LEU A 791 21.61 4.77 26.72
N GLN A 792 22.84 4.28 26.51
CA GLN A 792 23.66 3.61 27.50
C GLN A 792 24.97 4.39 27.67
N TYR A 793 25.12 5.08 28.80
CA TYR A 793 26.31 5.87 29.11
C TYR A 793 27.43 4.98 29.64
N GLN A 794 28.64 5.14 29.10
CA GLN A 794 29.85 4.43 29.53
C GLN A 794 30.54 5.07 30.73
#